data_AF-A0A496SF69-F1
#
_entry.id   AF-A0A496SF69-F1
#
_cell.length_a   1.000
_cell.length_b   1.000
_cell.length_c   1.000
_cell.angle_alpha   90.00
_cell.angle_beta   90.00
_cell.angle_gamma   90.00
#
_symmetry.space_group_name_H-M   'P 1'
#
loop_
_entity.id
_entity.type
_entity.pdbx_description
1 polymer ?
#
loop_
_entity_poly.entity_id
_entity_poly.type
_entity_poly.pdbx_seq_one_letter_code
_entity_poly.pdbx_strand_id
1 'polypeptide(L)'
;MGKLIKVLVDRSRDRSCAGGIARFEPDDVYRTTDNGRALGRDVLKRYHVIVISGHSQLPYSDEEAEAVVRFVEEGGGLLLAMNLGRFLRDVGGDPEGSAVNRMGGRFGVRFFLPKEVGHDHTLVRGFPEDEVELVEHELWRGLGIGYVYLSRCCGVEGPEGAKVLLRHKGTGTPVALCFGFGRGRVVAVGDTKLLDEGGPACCPLLDWLSAGAEPEDGEVPDEVPPDEAICEREGTTVHYVPFVEDRVDKSLEVLRKVLEEFNRSFGKDLSLPEVVEVVPSTMTEVSYVRGDGSWGVSLGALPSEPKLAFCVGVMLYDMFFWKVRDAFILSGLLEGTLRIYLGTKAMRALGFDDEAEEMYGEFMKWLGEDPEGRSDFARMGWWWDERRIPQGVRIWRELEEKYGHLLPKLMEEFPEDPRKGVPPVPFTELDVMVWTMSRAVGEDLFPWFAGMGVTVHPLPPKDRDSPEFGAEVRRYLDGIFRDPRKETSERLEALEGMWEMDGRKPEELASMLESEDPYEVAYSALKLARASDRRAREALRRLLKEEDEGLRALSALALVRMGEREFASLLAGLAEGQDLRFKLDAGYALRRVGHEGGGRLQVSALKEARTDVVHRGFLQVRNEVDGYLVNEVWSRFEPFHFPGNIHVSSVYVGWVGTVRQYRRKGLARETMGRVVDHPAVRGCSCKRLHTGTRNVAHALYRSYGFVDLRIYTRYWKKLEGPEMVRPLEGVVVRGYAAGDEVAMAELANDVTSEYLGVGRSRATKPPRHLVIRLAEGEGKLLGWASARVERERARIEGVYVRDVDERLGVGQVLLCALHNELLSAGAKEVEWWPPEDEFLEELLQGMGYRSERTDGVEMFGVVDLQRLLEEISPLLEARLEGSKYRGWTGKVAILGEEHRAGLTIEGGKVRVGEPDEDAEVKLVGSDEAITLLVAGRRTAFESYLQLELKVEPGMDREVRGLTDALFPKVVVG
;
A
#
# COMPACT_ATOMS: atom_id res chain seq x y z
N MET A 1 6.02 30.12 13.91
CA MET A 1 5.76 28.81 14.54
C MET A 1 4.30 28.80 14.96
N GLY A 2 3.53 27.83 14.48
CA GLY A 2 2.13 27.62 14.91
C GLY A 2 2.05 27.20 16.38
N LYS A 3 0.85 27.27 16.95
CA LYS A 3 0.57 26.74 18.30
C LYS A 3 0.63 25.20 18.24
N LEU A 4 1.41 24.56 19.10
CA LEU A 4 1.43 23.10 19.24
C LEU A 4 0.07 22.61 19.78
N ILE A 5 -0.59 21.74 19.04
CA ILE A 5 -1.89 21.16 19.39
C ILE A 5 -1.65 19.76 19.97
N LYS A 6 -2.06 19.59 21.23
CA LYS A 6 -1.98 18.33 22.00
C LYS A 6 -3.29 17.55 21.85
N VAL A 7 -3.23 16.33 21.32
CA VAL A 7 -4.40 15.50 21.01
C VAL A 7 -4.31 14.16 21.74
N LEU A 8 -5.32 13.84 22.54
CA LEU A 8 -5.48 12.52 23.15
C LEU A 8 -6.37 11.65 22.26
N VAL A 9 -5.86 10.53 21.78
CA VAL A 9 -6.61 9.58 20.96
C VAL A 9 -6.96 8.38 21.83
N ASP A 10 -8.22 8.26 22.22
CA ASP A 10 -8.68 7.17 23.08
C ASP A 10 -8.92 5.89 22.25
N ARG A 11 -8.10 4.87 22.52
CA ARG A 11 -8.19 3.52 21.94
C ARG A 11 -8.31 2.46 23.02
N SER A 12 -8.68 2.86 24.24
CA SER A 12 -8.84 1.99 25.41
C SER A 12 -10.01 1.01 25.29
N ARG A 13 -11.04 1.37 24.51
CA ARG A 13 -12.23 0.54 24.25
C ARG A 13 -12.24 -0.08 22.86
N ASP A 14 -11.48 0.47 21.92
CA ASP A 14 -11.36 -0.04 20.56
C ASP A 14 -9.99 0.29 19.94
N ARG A 15 -9.16 -0.73 19.75
CA ARG A 15 -7.86 -0.63 19.10
C ARG A 15 -7.94 -0.78 17.59
N SER A 16 -9.09 -1.10 17.02
CA SER A 16 -9.23 -1.25 15.56
C SER A 16 -9.40 0.08 14.82
N CYS A 17 -9.67 1.18 15.54
CA CYS A 17 -9.94 2.50 14.96
C CYS A 17 -8.96 3.58 15.44
N ALA A 18 -8.97 4.72 14.77
CA ALA A 18 -8.17 5.93 15.00
C ALA A 18 -6.64 5.72 14.94
N GLY A 19 -6.17 4.65 14.27
CA GLY A 19 -4.74 4.37 14.17
C GLY A 19 -3.95 5.38 13.33
N GLY A 20 -4.60 6.04 12.36
CA GLY A 20 -4.00 7.12 11.57
C GLY A 20 -3.82 8.38 12.43
N ILE A 21 -4.89 8.82 13.10
CA ILE A 21 -4.83 10.01 13.95
C ILE A 21 -3.97 9.82 15.21
N ALA A 22 -3.85 8.61 15.75
CA ALA A 22 -2.91 8.29 16.84
C ALA A 22 -1.44 8.50 16.44
N ARG A 23 -1.16 8.43 15.13
CA ARG A 23 0.16 8.66 14.53
C ARG A 23 0.17 9.86 13.60
N PHE A 24 -0.73 10.82 13.83
CA PHE A 24 -0.91 11.96 12.94
C PHE A 24 0.36 12.80 12.84
N GLU A 25 0.63 13.28 11.63
CA GLU A 25 1.73 14.15 11.28
C GLU A 25 1.18 15.42 10.59
N PRO A 26 1.88 16.56 10.64
CA PRO A 26 3.21 16.75 11.21
C PRO A 26 3.17 16.89 12.75
N ASP A 27 4.04 16.15 13.43
CA ASP A 27 3.99 15.96 14.89
C ASP A 27 4.62 17.10 15.72
N ASP A 28 5.30 18.02 15.06
CA ASP A 28 5.74 19.32 15.59
C ASP A 28 4.60 20.35 15.65
N VAL A 29 3.50 20.08 14.94
CA VAL A 29 2.24 20.84 15.02
C VAL A 29 1.19 20.08 15.84
N TYR A 30 1.06 18.78 15.63
CA TYR A 30 0.04 17.94 16.26
C TYR A 30 0.67 16.83 17.11
N ARG A 31 0.87 17.12 18.41
CA ARG A 31 1.37 16.12 19.36
C ARG A 31 0.25 15.18 19.78
N THR A 32 0.29 13.94 19.28
CA THR A 32 -0.73 12.91 19.52
C THR A 32 -0.28 11.88 20.56
N THR A 33 -1.21 11.46 21.41
CA THR A 33 -1.03 10.40 22.42
C THR A 33 -2.02 9.27 22.18
N ASP A 34 -1.53 8.05 21.97
CA ASP A 34 -2.37 6.84 21.92
C ASP A 34 -2.71 6.38 23.35
N ASN A 35 -3.98 6.46 23.75
CA ASN A 35 -4.41 6.13 25.10
C ASN A 35 -5.06 4.74 25.19
N GLY A 36 -4.45 3.85 25.99
CA GLY A 36 -4.96 2.53 26.32
C GLY A 36 -5.65 2.41 27.69
N ARG A 37 -5.75 3.50 28.48
CA ARG A 37 -6.29 3.47 29.85
C ARG A 37 -7.64 4.15 29.98
N ALA A 38 -8.30 3.96 31.13
CA ALA A 38 -9.52 4.67 31.46
C ALA A 38 -9.31 6.20 31.45
N LEU A 39 -10.32 6.93 31.01
CA LEU A 39 -10.26 8.39 30.90
C LEU A 39 -10.40 9.05 32.27
N GLY A 40 -9.60 10.09 32.52
CA GLY A 40 -9.59 10.79 33.79
C GLY A 40 -9.34 12.28 33.63
N ARG A 41 -9.93 13.08 34.51
CA ARG A 41 -9.87 14.56 34.45
C ARG A 41 -8.43 15.09 34.51
N ASP A 42 -7.57 14.46 35.31
CA ASP A 42 -6.15 14.85 35.46
C ASP A 42 -5.32 14.64 34.19
N VAL A 43 -5.73 13.70 33.34
CA VAL A 43 -5.11 13.46 32.04
C VAL A 43 -5.65 14.47 31.04
N LEU A 44 -6.98 14.60 30.93
CA LEU A 44 -7.65 15.42 29.91
C LEU A 44 -7.25 16.90 29.94
N LYS A 45 -7.03 17.47 31.11
CA LYS A 45 -6.64 18.89 31.27
C LYS A 45 -5.31 19.28 30.60
N ARG A 46 -4.49 18.31 30.19
CA ARG A 46 -3.22 18.54 29.46
C ARG A 46 -3.40 18.62 27.95
N TYR A 47 -4.59 18.32 27.43
CA TYR A 47 -4.86 18.20 26.00
C TYR A 47 -5.79 19.30 25.50
N HIS A 48 -5.69 19.59 24.21
CA HIS A 48 -6.62 20.48 23.53
C HIS A 48 -7.83 19.72 23.00
N VAL A 49 -7.60 18.50 22.53
CA VAL A 49 -8.60 17.68 21.83
C VAL A 49 -8.57 16.25 22.38
N ILE A 50 -9.75 15.65 22.56
CA ILE A 50 -9.93 14.21 22.70
C ILE A 50 -10.64 13.65 21.47
N VAL A 51 -10.12 12.53 20.96
CA VAL A 51 -10.72 11.74 19.90
C VAL A 51 -11.25 10.43 20.48
N ILE A 52 -12.54 10.17 20.29
CA ILE A 52 -13.19 8.91 20.65
C ILE A 52 -13.79 8.33 19.37
N SER A 53 -13.21 7.23 18.90
CA SER A 53 -13.59 6.58 17.64
C SER A 53 -13.65 5.07 17.83
N GLY A 54 -14.67 4.42 17.29
CA GLY A 54 -14.70 2.97 17.33
C GLY A 54 -16.05 2.32 17.03
N HIS A 55 -16.04 1.00 17.17
CA HIS A 55 -17.15 0.08 17.00
C HIS A 55 -17.40 -0.73 18.29
N SER A 56 -16.81 -0.33 19.42
CA SER A 56 -16.89 -1.11 20.66
C SER A 56 -18.25 -1.02 21.36
N GLN A 57 -18.63 -2.12 22.04
CA GLN A 57 -19.73 -2.16 23.00
C GLN A 57 -19.26 -1.97 24.45
N LEU A 58 -17.95 -1.92 24.69
CA LEU A 58 -17.39 -1.79 26.03
C LEU A 58 -17.74 -0.41 26.61
N PRO A 59 -18.38 -0.32 27.78
CA PRO A 59 -18.85 0.95 28.31
C PRO A 59 -17.70 1.83 28.82
N TYR A 60 -17.90 3.14 28.72
CA TYR A 60 -17.24 4.10 29.60
C TYR A 60 -18.05 4.17 30.91
N SER A 61 -17.36 4.22 32.04
CA SER A 61 -18.00 4.50 33.33
C SER A 61 -18.65 5.88 33.34
N ASP A 62 -19.57 6.11 34.27
CA ASP A 62 -20.19 7.43 34.44
C ASP A 62 -19.14 8.49 34.80
N GLU A 63 -18.12 8.13 35.58
CA GLU A 63 -17.00 8.99 35.92
C GLU A 63 -16.15 9.37 34.69
N GLU A 64 -15.84 8.41 33.82
CA GLU A 64 -15.14 8.67 32.55
C GLU A 64 -15.97 9.59 31.64
N ALA A 65 -17.26 9.31 31.48
CA ALA A 65 -18.16 10.10 30.66
C ALA A 65 -18.29 11.54 31.18
N GLU A 66 -18.45 11.73 32.49
CA GLU A 66 -18.50 13.04 33.14
C GLU A 66 -17.19 13.80 32.99
N ALA A 67 -16.04 13.12 33.06
CA ALA A 67 -14.74 13.75 32.84
C ALA A 67 -14.61 14.31 31.42
N VAL A 68 -15.08 13.58 30.40
CA VAL A 68 -15.11 14.05 29.01
C VAL A 68 -16.09 15.21 28.84
N VAL A 69 -17.31 15.12 29.40
CA VAL A 69 -18.29 16.22 29.37
C VAL A 69 -17.70 17.50 29.94
N ARG A 70 -17.13 17.45 31.16
CA ARG A 70 -16.52 18.62 31.79
C ARG A 70 -15.35 19.18 30.99
N PHE A 71 -14.50 18.32 30.44
CA PHE A 71 -13.39 18.75 29.59
C PHE A 71 -13.88 19.60 28.42
N VAL A 72 -14.95 19.16 27.74
CA VAL A 72 -15.56 19.93 26.64
C VAL A 72 -16.23 21.20 27.17
N GLU A 73 -17.01 21.14 28.26
CA GLU A 73 -17.64 22.33 28.85
C GLU A 73 -16.63 23.43 29.20
N GLU A 74 -15.43 23.03 29.65
CA GLU A 74 -14.36 23.93 30.08
C GLU A 74 -13.58 24.54 28.92
N GLY A 75 -13.73 24.05 27.69
CA GLY A 75 -13.09 24.59 26.49
C GLY A 75 -12.48 23.55 25.54
N GLY A 76 -12.39 22.29 25.98
CA GLY A 76 -11.83 21.18 25.21
C GLY A 76 -12.58 20.87 23.91
N GLY A 77 -11.85 20.36 22.92
CA GLY A 77 -12.43 19.82 21.69
C GLY A 77 -12.72 18.32 21.79
N LEU A 78 -13.89 17.88 21.32
CA LEU A 78 -14.24 16.46 21.21
C LEU A 78 -14.53 16.08 19.76
N LEU A 79 -13.87 15.03 19.29
CA LEU A 79 -14.21 14.36 18.03
C LEU A 79 -14.78 12.98 18.33
N LEU A 80 -16.04 12.76 17.94
CA LEU A 80 -16.72 11.46 17.97
C LEU A 80 -16.80 10.89 16.56
N ALA A 81 -16.36 9.65 16.39
CA ALA A 81 -16.46 8.95 15.11
C ALA A 81 -16.96 7.51 15.26
N MET A 82 -17.94 7.13 14.45
CA MET A 82 -18.48 5.78 14.43
C MET A 82 -18.99 5.44 13.05
N ASN A 83 -18.72 4.22 12.60
CA ASN A 83 -19.40 3.64 11.45
C ASN A 83 -20.35 2.54 11.95
N LEU A 84 -21.66 2.83 11.98
CA LEU A 84 -22.66 1.88 12.48
C LEU A 84 -22.84 0.66 11.56
N GLY A 85 -22.57 0.80 10.26
CA GLY A 85 -22.53 -0.33 9.33
C GLY A 85 -21.47 -1.35 9.70
N ARG A 86 -20.24 -0.87 9.98
CA ARG A 86 -19.13 -1.71 10.44
C ARG A 86 -19.39 -2.31 11.81
N PHE A 87 -19.93 -1.54 12.76
CA PHE A 87 -20.35 -2.05 14.06
C PHE A 87 -21.26 -3.28 13.93
N LEU A 88 -22.31 -3.20 13.11
CA LEU A 88 -23.24 -4.32 12.91
C LEU A 88 -22.59 -5.51 12.21
N ARG A 89 -21.68 -5.26 11.26
CA ARG A 89 -20.96 -6.31 10.53
C ARG A 89 -19.95 -7.05 11.41
N ASP A 90 -19.11 -6.31 12.12
CA ASP A 90 -17.91 -6.81 12.81
C ASP A 90 -18.18 -7.22 14.26
N VAL A 91 -19.01 -6.45 14.95
CA VAL A 91 -19.34 -6.67 16.37
C VAL A 91 -20.66 -7.41 16.50
N GLY A 92 -21.71 -6.86 15.90
CA GLY A 92 -23.09 -7.33 16.04
C GLY A 92 -23.73 -6.89 17.37
N GLY A 93 -25.06 -6.73 17.40
CA GLY A 93 -25.81 -6.30 18.60
C GLY A 93 -26.56 -4.99 18.43
N ASP A 94 -27.01 -4.40 19.55
CA ASP A 94 -27.84 -3.20 19.57
C ASP A 94 -27.03 -1.93 19.20
N PRO A 95 -27.43 -1.17 18.15
CA PRO A 95 -26.85 0.13 17.82
C PRO A 95 -26.74 1.11 18.98
N GLU A 96 -27.73 1.13 19.88
CA GLU A 96 -27.73 2.03 21.05
C GLU A 96 -26.72 1.60 22.13
N GLY A 97 -26.32 0.33 22.11
CA GLY A 97 -25.34 -0.26 23.01
C GLY A 97 -23.88 0.06 22.66
N SER A 98 -23.62 0.76 21.55
CA SER A 98 -22.26 1.20 21.18
C SER A 98 -21.70 2.22 22.17
N ALA A 99 -20.42 2.09 22.51
CA ALA A 99 -19.69 3.00 23.39
C ALA A 99 -19.71 4.44 22.87
N VAL A 100 -19.49 4.63 21.57
CA VAL A 100 -19.47 5.96 20.93
C VAL A 100 -20.87 6.57 20.89
N ASN A 101 -21.90 5.77 20.62
CA ASN A 101 -23.30 6.24 20.67
C ASN A 101 -23.70 6.67 22.09
N ARG A 102 -23.35 5.89 23.13
CA ARG A 102 -23.63 6.26 24.52
C ARG A 102 -22.89 7.53 24.94
N MET A 103 -21.64 7.70 24.53
CA MET A 103 -20.89 8.94 24.76
C MET A 103 -21.54 10.11 24.02
N GLY A 104 -21.88 9.92 22.73
CA GLY A 104 -22.58 10.92 21.92
C GLY A 104 -23.90 11.38 22.52
N GLY A 105 -24.66 10.47 23.15
CA GLY A 105 -25.90 10.80 23.87
C GLY A 105 -25.72 11.85 24.97
N ARG A 106 -24.55 11.94 25.61
CA ARG A 106 -24.23 12.99 26.59
C ARG A 106 -24.14 14.39 25.98
N PHE A 107 -23.96 14.47 24.66
CA PHE A 107 -23.86 15.71 23.89
C PHE A 107 -25.04 15.92 22.93
N GLY A 108 -26.09 15.08 23.01
CA GLY A 108 -27.24 15.12 22.10
C GLY A 108 -26.94 14.59 20.69
N VAL A 109 -25.93 13.74 20.54
CA VAL A 109 -25.53 13.10 19.27
C VAL A 109 -26.05 11.67 19.20
N ARG A 110 -26.53 11.26 18.03
CA ARG A 110 -26.98 9.88 17.74
C ARG A 110 -26.51 9.44 16.36
N PHE A 111 -25.80 8.32 16.29
CA PHE A 111 -25.43 7.65 15.04
C PHE A 111 -26.48 6.60 14.67
N PHE A 112 -26.94 6.59 13.41
CA PHE A 112 -28.01 5.70 12.96
C PHE A 112 -27.82 5.24 11.51
N LEU A 113 -28.44 4.11 11.15
CA LEU A 113 -28.52 3.63 9.77
C LEU A 113 -29.92 3.90 9.23
N PRO A 114 -30.07 4.59 8.09
CA PRO A 114 -31.36 4.71 7.42
C PRO A 114 -31.86 3.34 6.95
N LYS A 115 -33.19 3.17 6.83
CA LYS A 115 -33.79 1.88 6.44
C LYS A 115 -33.47 1.46 5.01
N GLU A 116 -33.24 2.41 4.12
CA GLU A 116 -33.16 2.21 2.67
C GLU A 116 -31.71 2.12 2.15
N VAL A 117 -30.70 1.98 3.02
CA VAL A 117 -29.30 1.86 2.58
C VAL A 117 -28.91 0.40 2.31
N GLY A 118 -28.28 0.16 1.17
CA GLY A 118 -27.69 -1.13 0.79
C GLY A 118 -26.35 -1.41 1.48
N HIS A 119 -25.66 -2.48 1.05
CA HIS A 119 -24.31 -2.85 1.51
C HIS A 119 -23.28 -2.93 0.36
N ASP A 120 -21.98 -2.83 0.68
CA ASP A 120 -20.90 -3.05 -0.30
C ASP A 120 -20.52 -4.53 -0.41
N HIS A 121 -19.53 -4.83 -1.23
CA HIS A 121 -18.92 -6.15 -1.37
C HIS A 121 -18.19 -6.65 -0.10
N THR A 122 -18.09 -5.84 0.95
CA THR A 122 -17.62 -6.24 2.28
C THR A 122 -18.76 -6.32 3.30
N LEU A 123 -20.01 -6.24 2.83
CA LEU A 123 -21.25 -6.26 3.62
C LEU A 123 -21.42 -5.08 4.60
N VAL A 124 -20.67 -3.98 4.43
CA VAL A 124 -20.88 -2.78 5.25
C VAL A 124 -22.08 -2.01 4.72
N ARG A 125 -23.03 -1.70 5.61
CA ARG A 125 -24.23 -0.92 5.29
C ARG A 125 -23.99 0.58 5.51
N GLY A 126 -24.52 1.42 4.63
CA GLY A 126 -24.41 2.88 4.77
C GLY A 126 -24.53 3.60 3.44
N PHE A 127 -24.48 4.93 3.49
CA PHE A 127 -24.40 5.77 2.32
C PHE A 127 -23.07 5.56 1.60
N PRO A 128 -23.09 5.25 0.29
CA PRO A 128 -21.88 5.21 -0.52
C PRO A 128 -21.10 6.52 -0.38
N GLU A 129 -19.79 6.43 -0.25
CA GLU A 129 -18.91 7.60 -0.18
C GLU A 129 -19.11 8.54 -1.37
N ASP A 130 -19.47 7.99 -2.54
CA ASP A 130 -19.68 8.76 -3.76
C ASP A 130 -20.92 9.64 -3.77
N GLU A 131 -21.88 9.30 -2.92
CA GLU A 131 -23.13 10.02 -2.69
C GLU A 131 -23.05 11.00 -1.52
N VAL A 132 -21.89 11.13 -0.86
CA VAL A 132 -21.64 12.14 0.17
C VAL A 132 -21.00 13.40 -0.43
N GLU A 133 -21.40 14.57 0.08
CA GLU A 133 -20.83 15.88 -0.28
C GLU A 133 -20.45 16.71 0.95
N LEU A 134 -19.48 17.61 0.75
CA LEU A 134 -19.15 18.67 1.71
C LEU A 134 -20.23 19.74 1.69
N VAL A 135 -20.58 20.22 2.88
CA VAL A 135 -21.35 21.45 3.06
C VAL A 135 -20.37 22.58 3.32
N GLU A 136 -20.55 23.73 2.66
CA GLU A 136 -19.67 24.89 2.81
C GLU A 136 -19.51 25.28 4.30
N HIS A 137 -18.26 25.24 4.78
CA HIS A 137 -17.91 25.55 6.16
C HIS A 137 -16.46 26.02 6.22
N GLU A 138 -16.11 26.86 7.20
CA GLU A 138 -14.73 27.37 7.36
C GLU A 138 -13.69 26.27 7.57
N LEU A 139 -14.11 25.14 8.13
CA LEU A 139 -13.30 23.91 8.31
C LEU A 139 -12.76 23.36 6.99
N TRP A 140 -13.48 23.57 5.89
CA TRP A 140 -13.14 23.03 4.59
C TRP A 140 -12.49 24.06 3.68
N ARG A 141 -12.08 25.22 4.21
CA ARG A 141 -11.49 26.28 3.38
C ARG A 141 -10.22 25.75 2.68
N GLY A 142 -10.26 25.74 1.35
CA GLY A 142 -9.16 25.20 0.53
C GLY A 142 -9.19 23.69 0.33
N LEU A 143 -10.15 22.96 0.92
CA LEU A 143 -10.30 21.52 0.78
C LEU A 143 -11.61 21.14 0.08
N GLY A 144 -11.51 20.25 -0.91
CA GLY A 144 -12.65 19.56 -1.50
C GLY A 144 -12.88 18.19 -0.89
N ILE A 145 -13.97 17.52 -1.30
CA ILE A 145 -14.34 16.17 -0.83
C ILE A 145 -13.23 15.15 -1.09
N GLY A 146 -12.36 15.43 -2.06
CA GLY A 146 -11.20 14.60 -2.38
C GLY A 146 -10.14 14.48 -1.29
N TYR A 147 -10.15 15.33 -0.26
CA TYR A 147 -9.23 15.23 0.87
C TYR A 147 -9.85 14.54 2.10
N VAL A 148 -11.10 14.09 2.00
CA VAL A 148 -11.84 13.41 3.07
C VAL A 148 -11.89 11.93 2.76
N TYR A 149 -11.21 11.11 3.57
CA TYR A 149 -11.28 9.66 3.48
C TYR A 149 -12.59 9.20 4.13
N LEU A 150 -13.45 8.55 3.36
CA LEU A 150 -14.72 8.01 3.82
C LEU A 150 -14.81 6.54 3.42
N SER A 151 -15.69 5.82 4.11
CA SER A 151 -16.23 4.55 3.64
C SER A 151 -17.76 4.65 3.52
N ARG A 152 -18.49 3.56 3.71
CA ARG A 152 -19.95 3.60 3.75
C ARG A 152 -20.44 4.25 5.02
N CYS A 153 -20.85 5.51 4.91
CA CYS A 153 -21.14 6.38 6.04
C CYS A 153 -22.51 6.07 6.65
N CYS A 154 -22.62 6.16 7.98
CA CYS A 154 -23.93 6.19 8.66
C CYS A 154 -24.43 7.63 8.84
N GLY A 155 -25.72 7.77 9.15
CA GLY A 155 -26.32 9.06 9.45
C GLY A 155 -25.96 9.53 10.87
N VAL A 156 -25.97 10.84 11.06
CA VAL A 156 -25.73 11.49 12.36
C VAL A 156 -26.84 12.50 12.64
N GLU A 157 -27.45 12.38 13.82
CA GLU A 157 -28.31 13.39 14.41
C GLU A 157 -27.54 14.13 15.51
N GLY A 158 -27.81 15.42 15.68
CA GLY A 158 -27.16 16.27 16.67
C GLY A 158 -28.16 17.24 17.31
N PRO A 159 -27.70 18.04 18.30
CA PRO A 159 -28.54 19.01 18.99
C PRO A 159 -29.05 20.12 18.06
N GLU A 160 -30.09 20.81 18.50
CA GLU A 160 -30.62 21.98 17.77
C GLU A 160 -29.52 23.03 17.54
N GLY A 161 -29.40 23.50 16.30
CA GLY A 161 -28.38 24.48 15.91
C GLY A 161 -27.04 23.90 15.44
N ALA A 162 -26.85 22.57 15.50
CA ALA A 162 -25.69 21.91 14.93
C ALA A 162 -25.53 22.23 13.43
N LYS A 163 -24.29 22.46 13.00
CA LYS A 163 -23.94 22.75 11.61
C LYS A 163 -23.55 21.47 10.91
N VAL A 164 -24.08 21.28 9.70
CA VAL A 164 -23.75 20.13 8.86
C VAL A 164 -22.43 20.38 8.16
N LEU A 165 -21.53 19.39 8.24
CA LEU A 165 -20.23 19.40 7.57
C LEU A 165 -20.21 18.48 6.35
N LEU A 166 -20.87 17.32 6.46
CA LEU A 166 -21.06 16.33 5.40
C LEU A 166 -22.51 15.90 5.37
N ARG A 167 -23.05 15.65 4.17
CA ARG A 167 -24.39 15.09 4.01
C ARG A 167 -24.48 14.16 2.81
N HIS A 168 -25.47 13.27 2.85
CA HIS A 168 -25.88 12.50 1.69
C HIS A 168 -26.61 13.39 0.67
N LYS A 169 -26.21 13.33 -0.60
CA LYS A 169 -26.71 14.20 -1.69
C LYS A 169 -28.20 14.05 -1.95
N GLY A 170 -28.70 12.81 -1.92
CA GLY A 170 -30.10 12.51 -2.30
C GLY A 170 -31.10 12.84 -1.19
N THR A 171 -30.79 12.48 0.05
CA THR A 171 -31.72 12.63 1.19
C THR A 171 -31.46 13.88 2.02
N GLY A 172 -30.29 14.51 1.88
CA GLY A 172 -29.85 15.59 2.75
C GLY A 172 -29.47 15.14 4.16
N THR A 173 -29.48 13.83 4.44
CA THR A 173 -29.17 13.28 5.77
C THR A 173 -27.75 13.67 6.18
N PRO A 174 -27.55 14.29 7.36
CA PRO A 174 -26.22 14.60 7.84
C PRO A 174 -25.39 13.34 8.08
N VAL A 175 -24.13 13.40 7.66
CA VAL A 175 -23.10 12.37 7.88
C VAL A 175 -22.02 12.88 8.82
N ALA A 176 -21.80 14.21 8.87
CA ALA A 176 -20.98 14.83 9.88
C ALA A 176 -21.56 16.17 10.31
N LEU A 177 -21.43 16.47 11.60
CA LEU A 177 -21.96 17.67 12.25
C LEU A 177 -20.90 18.31 13.15
N CYS A 178 -20.98 19.62 13.36
CA CYS A 178 -20.25 20.31 14.43
C CYS A 178 -21.15 21.27 15.21
N PHE A 179 -20.79 21.52 16.48
CA PHE A 179 -21.49 22.46 17.36
C PHE A 179 -20.61 22.86 18.55
N GLY A 180 -21.02 23.92 19.25
CA GLY A 180 -20.42 24.30 20.53
C GLY A 180 -21.09 23.59 21.70
N PHE A 181 -20.34 23.29 22.75
CA PHE A 181 -20.85 22.71 23.99
C PHE A 181 -20.12 23.31 25.19
N GLY A 182 -20.84 24.05 26.05
CA GLY A 182 -20.21 24.93 27.03
C GLY A 182 -19.27 25.94 26.35
N ARG A 183 -18.00 25.96 26.73
CA ARG A 183 -16.95 26.75 26.04
C ARG A 183 -16.22 25.98 24.94
N GLY A 184 -16.39 24.66 24.88
CA GLY A 184 -15.71 23.79 23.93
C GLY A 184 -16.49 23.53 22.65
N ARG A 185 -15.99 22.57 21.88
CA ARG A 185 -16.46 22.27 20.52
C ARG A 185 -16.54 20.77 20.30
N VAL A 186 -17.56 20.34 19.56
CA VAL A 186 -17.80 18.93 19.25
C VAL A 186 -17.93 18.76 17.74
N VAL A 187 -17.28 17.72 17.21
CA VAL A 187 -17.49 17.19 15.87
C VAL A 187 -17.95 15.73 15.99
N ALA A 188 -19.00 15.36 15.26
CA ALA A 188 -19.47 13.98 15.15
C ALA A 188 -19.44 13.53 13.69
N VAL A 189 -18.84 12.38 13.41
CA VAL A 189 -18.64 11.84 12.04
C VAL A 189 -19.16 10.41 11.96
N GLY A 190 -20.09 10.15 11.05
CA GLY A 190 -20.68 8.84 10.78
C GLY A 190 -19.77 7.88 10.02
N ASP A 191 -18.45 8.01 10.19
CA ASP A 191 -17.44 7.16 9.60
C ASP A 191 -16.13 7.26 10.40
N THR A 192 -15.36 6.17 10.48
CA THR A 192 -14.06 6.15 11.19
C THR A 192 -12.87 6.32 10.26
N LYS A 193 -13.04 6.10 8.94
CA LYS A 193 -11.94 6.05 7.97
C LYS A 193 -11.25 7.39 7.81
N LEU A 194 -11.96 8.49 8.03
CA LEU A 194 -11.39 9.84 8.11
C LEU A 194 -10.21 9.91 9.09
N LEU A 195 -10.34 9.23 10.23
CA LEU A 195 -9.35 9.20 11.30
C LEU A 195 -8.34 8.07 11.12
N ASP A 196 -8.76 6.95 10.54
CA ASP A 196 -7.89 5.79 10.32
C ASP A 196 -6.81 6.08 9.28
N GLU A 197 -7.12 6.91 8.28
CA GLU A 197 -6.20 7.28 7.20
C GLU A 197 -5.36 8.54 7.53
N GLY A 198 -5.76 9.35 8.52
CA GLY A 198 -4.99 10.53 8.94
C GLY A 198 -4.74 11.53 7.80
N GLY A 199 -5.74 11.76 6.94
CA GLY A 199 -5.59 12.58 5.75
C GLY A 199 -5.53 14.10 5.99
N PRO A 200 -5.29 14.91 4.93
CA PRO A 200 -5.16 16.37 5.02
C PRO A 200 -6.37 17.09 5.66
N ALA A 201 -7.56 16.51 5.60
CA ALA A 201 -8.75 17.04 6.26
C ALA A 201 -8.67 17.04 7.80
N CYS A 202 -7.78 16.25 8.41
CA CYS A 202 -7.62 16.21 9.86
C CYS A 202 -7.00 17.50 10.42
N CYS A 203 -6.10 18.17 9.70
CA CYS A 203 -5.45 19.41 10.15
C CYS A 203 -6.47 20.51 10.53
N PRO A 204 -7.36 20.98 9.63
CA PRO A 204 -8.31 22.02 9.99
C PRO A 204 -9.35 21.57 11.02
N LEU A 205 -9.67 20.28 11.09
CA LEU A 205 -10.54 19.72 12.14
C LEU A 205 -9.90 19.88 13.51
N LEU A 206 -8.64 19.48 13.67
CA LEU A 206 -7.89 19.60 14.91
C LEU A 206 -7.65 21.06 15.30
N ASP A 207 -7.30 21.92 14.34
CA ASP A 207 -7.14 23.36 14.57
C ASP A 207 -8.43 23.96 15.13
N TRP A 208 -9.57 23.67 14.51
CA TRP A 208 -10.86 24.19 14.95
C TRP A 208 -11.31 23.63 16.29
N LEU A 209 -11.10 22.33 16.55
CA LEU A 209 -11.41 21.71 17.83
C LEU A 209 -10.55 22.27 18.97
N SER A 210 -9.28 22.61 18.68
CA SER A 210 -8.34 23.10 19.70
C SER A 210 -8.56 24.56 20.15
N ALA A 211 -9.38 25.33 19.42
CA ALA A 211 -9.45 26.78 19.56
C ALA A 211 -9.96 27.28 20.93
N GLY A 212 -10.73 26.48 21.66
CA GLY A 212 -11.30 26.86 22.97
C GLY A 212 -10.45 26.42 24.17
N ALA A 213 -9.42 25.59 23.96
CA ALA A 213 -8.71 24.92 25.03
C ALA A 213 -7.40 25.64 25.42
N GLU A 214 -7.20 25.78 26.73
CA GLU A 214 -5.97 26.23 27.37
C GLU A 214 -5.46 25.11 28.28
N PRO A 215 -4.71 24.13 27.73
CA PRO A 215 -4.26 23.01 28.52
C PRO A 215 -3.20 23.42 29.54
N GLU A 216 -3.16 22.71 30.66
CA GLU A 216 -2.09 22.84 31.63
C GLU A 216 -0.72 22.44 31.04
N ASP A 217 0.34 23.06 31.54
CA ASP A 217 1.70 22.64 31.26
C ASP A 217 1.93 21.23 31.80
N GLY A 218 2.62 20.41 31.01
CA GLY A 218 2.87 19.02 31.35
C GLY A 218 3.31 18.20 30.16
N GLU A 219 3.98 17.10 30.46
CA GLU A 219 4.46 16.13 29.48
C GLU A 219 3.28 15.39 28.82
N VAL A 220 3.42 15.19 27.51
CA VAL A 220 2.45 14.50 26.64
C VAL A 220 3.18 13.32 26.00
N PRO A 221 3.03 12.10 26.55
CA PRO A 221 3.71 10.92 26.03
C PRO A 221 3.17 10.54 24.64
N ASP A 222 3.94 9.78 23.86
CA ASP A 222 3.43 9.25 22.58
C ASP A 222 2.37 8.15 22.80
N GLU A 223 2.49 7.37 23.87
CA GLU A 223 1.53 6.32 24.27
C GLU A 223 1.31 6.31 25.79
N VAL A 224 0.06 6.04 26.19
CA VAL A 224 -0.29 5.61 27.55
C VAL A 224 -0.70 4.14 27.47
N PRO A 225 0.21 3.19 27.79
CA PRO A 225 -0.06 1.77 27.59
C PRO A 225 -1.19 1.29 28.51
N PRO A 226 -2.01 0.32 28.09
CA PRO A 226 -3.08 -0.21 28.94
C PRO A 226 -2.50 -0.90 30.18
N ASP A 227 -3.32 -1.00 31.22
CA ASP A 227 -3.03 -1.92 32.30
C ASP A 227 -3.21 -3.35 31.78
N GLU A 228 -2.18 -4.17 31.93
CA GLU A 228 -2.14 -5.52 31.38
C GLU A 228 -2.19 -6.55 32.50
N ALA A 229 -3.08 -7.52 32.34
CA ALA A 229 -3.19 -8.69 33.19
C ALA A 229 -2.68 -9.93 32.44
N ILE A 230 -2.15 -10.88 33.20
CA ILE A 230 -1.61 -12.14 32.68
C ILE A 230 -2.23 -13.28 33.46
N CYS A 231 -2.70 -14.31 32.76
CA CYS A 231 -3.10 -15.56 33.40
C CYS A 231 -2.68 -16.77 32.56
N GLU A 232 -2.67 -17.95 33.19
CA GLU A 232 -2.41 -19.22 32.52
C GLU A 232 -3.73 -19.96 32.26
N ARG A 233 -3.88 -20.49 31.04
CA ARG A 233 -5.03 -21.31 30.63
C ARG A 233 -4.53 -22.45 29.76
N GLU A 234 -4.74 -23.69 30.18
CA GLU A 234 -4.43 -24.88 29.36
C GLU A 234 -2.99 -24.97 28.81
N GLY A 235 -2.02 -24.36 29.52
CA GLY A 235 -0.61 -24.30 29.07
C GLY A 235 -0.29 -23.14 28.12
N THR A 236 -1.25 -22.24 27.91
CA THR A 236 -1.13 -20.98 27.18
C THR A 236 -1.06 -19.81 28.15
N THR A 237 -0.08 -18.93 27.97
CA THR A 237 -0.01 -17.64 28.65
C THR A 237 -0.93 -16.64 27.95
N VAL A 238 -1.91 -16.12 28.70
CA VAL A 238 -2.93 -15.21 28.17
C VAL A 238 -2.71 -13.81 28.72
N HIS A 239 -2.44 -12.89 27.80
CA HIS A 239 -2.33 -11.45 28.04
C HIS A 239 -3.67 -10.79 27.72
N TYR A 240 -4.20 -9.97 28.62
CA TYR A 240 -5.45 -9.27 28.39
C TYR A 240 -5.49 -7.92 29.09
N VAL A 241 -6.35 -7.04 28.60
CA VAL A 241 -6.68 -5.80 29.33
C VAL A 241 -7.91 -6.04 30.22
N PRO A 242 -8.00 -5.43 31.41
CA PRO A 242 -9.14 -5.63 32.31
C PRO A 242 -10.51 -5.38 31.68
N PHE A 243 -10.60 -4.51 30.66
CA PHE A 243 -11.85 -4.21 29.96
C PHE A 243 -12.45 -5.39 29.18
N VAL A 244 -11.69 -6.46 28.93
CA VAL A 244 -12.13 -7.64 28.17
C VAL A 244 -11.99 -8.94 28.97
N GLU A 245 -11.77 -8.84 30.29
CA GLU A 245 -11.57 -9.99 31.17
C GLU A 245 -12.69 -11.02 31.07
N ASP A 246 -13.95 -10.56 31.02
CA ASP A 246 -15.15 -11.39 30.91
C ASP A 246 -15.27 -12.12 29.56
N ARG A 247 -14.43 -11.76 28.58
CA ARG A 247 -14.40 -12.38 27.25
C ARG A 247 -13.24 -13.34 27.04
N VAL A 248 -12.28 -13.40 27.96
CA VAL A 248 -11.05 -14.21 27.80
C VAL A 248 -11.36 -15.69 27.56
N ASP A 249 -12.08 -16.33 28.49
CA ASP A 249 -12.33 -17.78 28.40
C ASP A 249 -13.16 -18.14 27.16
N LYS A 250 -14.11 -17.27 26.81
CA LYS A 250 -14.98 -17.42 25.63
C LYS A 250 -14.21 -17.31 24.32
N SER A 251 -13.30 -16.34 24.22
CA SER A 251 -12.43 -16.16 23.05
C SER A 251 -11.50 -17.35 22.84
N LEU A 252 -10.94 -17.88 23.94
CA LEU A 252 -10.11 -19.10 23.91
C LEU A 252 -10.90 -20.32 23.49
N GLU A 253 -12.14 -20.46 23.95
CA GLU A 253 -13.01 -21.56 23.57
C GLU A 253 -13.32 -21.55 22.06
N VAL A 254 -13.62 -20.37 21.49
CA VAL A 254 -13.82 -20.21 20.04
C VAL A 254 -12.55 -20.59 19.29
N LEU A 255 -11.39 -20.06 19.70
CA LEU A 255 -10.10 -20.39 19.07
C LEU A 255 -9.86 -21.91 19.07
N ARG A 256 -10.00 -22.56 20.23
CA ARG A 256 -9.81 -24.02 20.38
C ARG A 256 -10.72 -24.81 19.45
N LYS A 257 -12.03 -24.51 19.43
CA LYS A 257 -13.01 -25.20 18.57
C LYS A 257 -12.70 -25.04 17.09
N VAL A 258 -12.32 -23.84 16.66
CA VAL A 258 -11.93 -23.60 15.26
C VAL A 258 -10.64 -24.33 14.92
N LEU A 259 -9.65 -24.38 15.82
CA LEU A 259 -8.43 -25.17 15.62
C LEU A 259 -8.72 -26.67 15.51
N GLU A 260 -9.61 -27.22 16.34
CA GLU A 260 -10.04 -28.62 16.27
C GLU A 260 -10.69 -28.96 14.92
N GLU A 261 -11.58 -28.10 14.43
CA GLU A 261 -12.16 -28.27 13.10
C GLU A 261 -11.10 -28.13 12.01
N PHE A 262 -10.21 -27.15 12.12
CA PHE A 262 -9.14 -26.94 11.16
C PHE A 262 -8.23 -28.17 11.06
N ASN A 263 -7.81 -28.72 12.20
CA ASN A 263 -7.02 -29.95 12.29
C ASN A 263 -7.74 -31.12 11.62
N ARG A 264 -9.05 -31.29 11.89
CA ARG A 264 -9.90 -32.31 11.28
C ARG A 264 -10.02 -32.15 9.76
N SER A 265 -10.26 -30.94 9.29
CA SER A 265 -10.49 -30.61 7.88
C SER A 265 -9.22 -30.66 7.03
N PHE A 266 -8.05 -30.37 7.62
CA PHE A 266 -6.79 -30.17 6.89
C PHE A 266 -5.65 -31.11 7.31
N GLY A 267 -5.91 -32.08 8.19
CA GLY A 267 -4.90 -33.03 8.68
C GLY A 267 -3.74 -32.33 9.38
N LYS A 268 -4.02 -31.23 10.10
CA LYS A 268 -3.05 -30.49 10.90
C LYS A 268 -3.12 -30.94 12.36
N ASP A 269 -2.09 -30.59 13.13
CA ASP A 269 -2.00 -30.90 14.56
C ASP A 269 -1.62 -29.62 15.32
N LEU A 270 -2.54 -28.66 15.29
CA LEU A 270 -2.38 -27.38 15.97
C LEU A 270 -2.97 -27.47 17.38
N SER A 271 -2.15 -27.18 18.38
CA SER A 271 -2.60 -26.87 19.72
C SER A 271 -2.91 -25.38 19.86
N LEU A 272 -3.45 -25.00 21.03
CA LEU A 272 -3.44 -23.59 21.43
C LEU A 272 -2.00 -23.03 21.37
N PRO A 273 -1.84 -21.74 21.01
CA PRO A 273 -0.54 -21.09 20.96
C PRO A 273 0.07 -20.93 22.35
N GLU A 274 1.38 -20.66 22.41
CA GLU A 274 2.07 -20.39 23.69
C GLU A 274 1.60 -19.06 24.31
N VAL A 275 1.29 -18.07 23.47
CA VAL A 275 0.84 -16.75 23.88
C VAL A 275 -0.44 -16.36 23.14
N VAL A 276 -1.47 -15.97 23.90
CA VAL A 276 -2.69 -15.36 23.38
C VAL A 276 -2.81 -13.96 23.97
N GLU A 277 -2.96 -12.95 23.11
CA GLU A 277 -3.35 -11.60 23.50
C GLU A 277 -4.85 -11.42 23.25
N VAL A 278 -5.62 -11.06 24.27
CA VAL A 278 -7.05 -10.73 24.12
C VAL A 278 -7.18 -9.22 24.23
N VAL A 279 -7.51 -8.57 23.11
CA VAL A 279 -7.49 -7.10 22.98
C VAL A 279 -8.88 -6.54 22.64
N PRO A 280 -9.19 -5.30 23.04
CA PRO A 280 -10.45 -4.65 22.70
C PRO A 280 -10.38 -4.20 21.23
N SER A 281 -10.49 -5.15 20.30
CA SER A 281 -10.40 -4.95 18.85
C SER A 281 -11.42 -5.82 18.14
N THR A 282 -11.79 -5.44 16.92
CA THR A 282 -12.51 -6.30 15.97
C THR A 282 -11.57 -7.21 15.17
N MET A 283 -10.27 -6.91 15.18
CA MET A 283 -9.25 -7.62 14.41
C MET A 283 -8.71 -8.82 15.17
N THR A 284 -8.50 -9.93 14.45
CA THR A 284 -7.80 -11.12 14.94
C THR A 284 -6.65 -11.44 14.00
N GLU A 285 -5.44 -11.58 14.51
CA GLU A 285 -4.22 -11.74 13.71
C GLU A 285 -3.20 -12.67 14.37
N VAL A 286 -2.42 -13.35 13.54
CA VAL A 286 -1.26 -14.13 14.01
C VAL A 286 -0.16 -13.16 14.41
N SER A 287 0.25 -13.17 15.67
CA SER A 287 1.30 -12.30 16.18
C SER A 287 2.68 -12.75 15.69
N TYR A 288 2.95 -14.06 15.68
CA TYR A 288 4.20 -14.65 15.19
C TYR A 288 4.12 -16.15 14.98
N VAL A 289 5.06 -16.69 14.19
CA VAL A 289 5.33 -18.13 14.02
C VAL A 289 6.84 -18.36 13.99
N ARG A 290 7.37 -19.10 14.97
CA ARG A 290 8.80 -19.42 15.11
C ARG A 290 9.18 -20.70 14.37
N GLY A 291 10.49 -20.92 14.20
CA GLY A 291 11.04 -22.06 13.45
C GLY A 291 10.84 -23.41 14.13
N ASP A 292 10.67 -23.42 15.45
CA ASP A 292 10.34 -24.60 16.26
C ASP A 292 8.83 -24.95 16.24
N GLY A 293 8.01 -24.14 15.57
CA GLY A 293 6.56 -24.30 15.50
C GLY A 293 5.78 -23.57 16.58
N SER A 294 6.45 -22.88 17.53
CA SER A 294 5.76 -22.02 18.50
C SER A 294 5.12 -20.83 17.77
N TRP A 295 3.96 -20.39 18.26
CA TRP A 295 3.22 -19.29 17.65
C TRP A 295 2.40 -18.54 18.70
N GLY A 296 2.07 -17.30 18.37
CA GLY A 296 1.23 -16.44 19.19
C GLY A 296 0.14 -15.77 18.37
N VAL A 297 -0.93 -15.35 19.03
CA VAL A 297 -2.11 -14.75 18.39
C VAL A 297 -2.63 -13.57 19.19
N SER A 298 -3.13 -12.56 18.47
CA SER A 298 -3.93 -11.47 19.02
C SER A 298 -5.39 -11.68 18.62
N LEU A 299 -6.25 -11.99 19.60
CA LEU A 299 -7.68 -12.20 19.45
C LEU A 299 -8.44 -10.90 19.73
N GLY A 300 -9.25 -10.48 18.77
CA GLY A 300 -10.19 -9.38 18.94
C GLY A 300 -11.36 -9.80 19.83
N ALA A 301 -11.54 -9.13 20.96
CA ALA A 301 -12.58 -9.46 21.92
C ALA A 301 -13.94 -8.79 21.65
N LEU A 302 -14.01 -7.82 20.74
CA LEU A 302 -15.26 -7.10 20.45
C LEU A 302 -16.30 -7.94 19.69
N PRO A 303 -15.94 -8.75 18.68
CA PRO A 303 -16.89 -9.54 17.90
C PRO A 303 -17.77 -10.46 18.75
N SER A 304 -19.01 -10.67 18.30
CA SER A 304 -19.84 -11.81 18.75
C SER A 304 -19.17 -13.15 18.43
N GLU A 305 -19.57 -14.24 19.09
CA GLU A 305 -19.01 -15.59 18.85
C GLU A 305 -18.97 -16.00 17.37
N PRO A 306 -20.07 -15.92 16.58
CA PRO A 306 -20.03 -16.26 15.17
C PRO A 306 -19.01 -15.42 14.39
N LYS A 307 -18.89 -14.12 14.71
CA LYS A 307 -17.95 -13.22 14.04
C LYS A 307 -16.51 -13.49 14.47
N LEU A 308 -16.26 -13.81 15.74
CA LEU A 308 -14.94 -14.25 16.18
C LEU A 308 -14.54 -15.57 15.50
N ALA A 309 -15.45 -16.53 15.38
CA ALA A 309 -15.21 -17.78 14.65
C ALA A 309 -14.84 -17.50 13.18
N PHE A 310 -15.55 -16.57 12.54
CA PHE A 310 -15.21 -16.10 11.19
C PHE A 310 -13.79 -15.51 11.14
N CYS A 311 -13.46 -14.59 12.04
CA CYS A 311 -12.13 -13.95 12.09
C CYS A 311 -11.00 -14.95 12.35
N VAL A 312 -11.20 -15.92 13.25
CA VAL A 312 -10.21 -16.99 13.49
C VAL A 312 -10.06 -17.88 12.25
N GLY A 313 -11.16 -18.22 11.55
CA GLY A 313 -11.09 -18.95 10.28
C GLY A 313 -10.29 -18.22 9.20
N VAL A 314 -10.48 -16.90 9.08
CA VAL A 314 -9.71 -16.02 8.18
C VAL A 314 -8.23 -15.93 8.60
N MET A 315 -7.95 -15.84 9.90
CA MET A 315 -6.58 -15.82 10.40
C MET A 315 -5.84 -17.12 10.08
N LEU A 316 -6.49 -18.29 10.25
CA LEU A 316 -5.90 -19.58 9.90
C LEU A 316 -5.66 -19.71 8.39
N TYR A 317 -6.50 -19.07 7.57
CA TYR A 317 -6.25 -18.93 6.15
C TYR A 317 -4.92 -18.21 5.88
N ASP A 318 -4.74 -17.01 6.47
CA ASP A 318 -3.54 -16.20 6.28
C ASP A 318 -2.27 -16.93 6.78
N MET A 319 -2.39 -17.71 7.86
CA MET A 319 -1.28 -18.48 8.44
C MET A 319 -0.80 -19.63 7.54
N PHE A 320 -1.72 -20.46 7.02
CA PHE A 320 -1.34 -21.75 6.41
C PHE A 320 -1.39 -21.76 4.89
N PHE A 321 -2.16 -20.88 4.27
CA PHE A 321 -2.40 -20.94 2.83
C PHE A 321 -1.68 -19.82 2.07
N TRP A 322 -0.72 -19.14 2.69
CA TRP A 322 0.11 -18.12 2.05
C TRP A 322 0.81 -18.60 0.75
N LYS A 323 1.17 -19.89 0.62
CA LYS A 323 1.75 -20.45 -0.62
C LYS A 323 0.73 -20.50 -1.77
N VAL A 324 -0.52 -20.78 -1.42
CA VAL A 324 -1.66 -20.86 -2.35
C VAL A 324 -2.19 -19.44 -2.64
N ARG A 325 -2.09 -18.55 -1.65
CA ARG A 325 -2.47 -17.14 -1.69
C ARG A 325 -1.87 -16.42 -2.88
N ASP A 326 -0.57 -16.57 -3.16
CA ASP A 326 0.09 -15.81 -4.23
C ASP A 326 -0.43 -16.16 -5.63
N ALA A 327 -0.84 -17.41 -5.92
CA ALA A 327 -1.51 -17.71 -7.20
C ALA A 327 -3.03 -17.51 -7.17
N PHE A 328 -3.69 -17.62 -6.01
CA PHE A 328 -5.11 -17.28 -5.86
C PHE A 328 -5.38 -15.78 -6.07
N ILE A 329 -4.55 -14.94 -5.44
CA ILE A 329 -4.49 -13.48 -5.64
C ILE A 329 -4.43 -13.13 -7.12
N LEU A 330 -3.61 -13.87 -7.88
CA LEU A 330 -3.43 -13.61 -9.29
C LEU A 330 -4.55 -14.17 -10.16
N SER A 331 -5.18 -15.29 -9.78
CA SER A 331 -6.20 -16.05 -10.57
C SER A 331 -7.59 -15.43 -10.68
N GLY A 332 -7.92 -14.42 -9.89
CA GLY A 332 -9.27 -13.84 -9.88
C GLY A 332 -10.30 -14.62 -9.04
N LEU A 333 -10.02 -15.84 -8.58
CA LEU A 333 -10.73 -16.50 -7.47
C LEU A 333 -10.18 -15.98 -6.12
N LEU A 334 -10.23 -14.66 -5.95
CA LEU A 334 -9.45 -13.85 -5.01
C LEU A 334 -9.32 -14.42 -3.59
N GLU A 335 -8.26 -13.97 -2.89
CA GLU A 335 -8.07 -14.11 -1.44
C GLU A 335 -9.35 -13.90 -0.61
N GLY A 336 -10.18 -12.91 -0.96
CA GLY A 336 -11.48 -12.66 -0.31
C GLY A 336 -12.45 -13.84 -0.37
N THR A 337 -12.42 -14.63 -1.45
CA THR A 337 -13.25 -15.84 -1.63
C THR A 337 -12.94 -16.88 -0.58
N LEU A 338 -11.65 -17.25 -0.45
CA LEU A 338 -11.22 -18.26 0.51
C LEU A 338 -11.33 -17.77 1.94
N ARG A 339 -11.10 -16.48 2.20
CA ARG A 339 -11.34 -15.87 3.51
C ARG A 339 -12.81 -16.00 3.93
N ILE A 340 -13.75 -15.64 3.06
CA ILE A 340 -15.19 -15.78 3.35
C ILE A 340 -15.56 -17.26 3.51
N TYR A 341 -15.08 -18.14 2.64
CA TYR A 341 -15.35 -19.57 2.74
C TYR A 341 -14.83 -20.17 4.06
N LEU A 342 -13.58 -19.93 4.42
CA LEU A 342 -12.99 -20.48 5.65
C LEU A 342 -13.59 -19.85 6.91
N GLY A 343 -13.88 -18.56 6.88
CA GLY A 343 -14.60 -17.89 7.96
C GLY A 343 -16.01 -18.46 8.16
N THR A 344 -16.80 -18.61 7.10
CA THR A 344 -18.15 -19.21 7.20
C THR A 344 -18.12 -20.71 7.51
N LYS A 345 -17.08 -21.44 7.11
CA LYS A 345 -16.87 -22.84 7.51
C LYS A 345 -16.58 -22.94 9.01
N ALA A 346 -15.75 -22.05 9.55
CA ALA A 346 -15.50 -21.96 10.98
C ALA A 346 -16.79 -21.65 11.76
N MET A 347 -17.62 -20.73 11.27
CA MET A 347 -18.94 -20.45 11.85
C MET A 347 -19.83 -21.71 11.92
N ARG A 348 -20.02 -22.41 10.81
CA ARG A 348 -20.83 -23.65 10.75
C ARG A 348 -20.30 -24.74 11.68
N ALA A 349 -18.99 -24.87 11.79
CA ALA A 349 -18.36 -25.86 12.67
C ALA A 349 -18.68 -25.63 14.17
N LEU A 350 -19.03 -24.41 14.54
CA LEU A 350 -19.45 -24.05 15.90
C LEU A 350 -20.97 -24.00 16.06
N GLY A 351 -21.74 -24.36 15.02
CA GLY A 351 -23.20 -24.39 15.04
C GLY A 351 -23.88 -23.07 14.65
N PHE A 352 -23.14 -22.14 14.03
CA PHE A 352 -23.66 -20.85 13.54
C PHE A 352 -24.05 -20.93 12.06
N ASP A 353 -24.86 -21.93 11.70
CA ASP A 353 -25.26 -22.19 10.32
C ASP A 353 -26.14 -21.08 9.74
N ASP A 354 -27.09 -20.58 10.53
CA ASP A 354 -28.03 -19.54 10.10
C ASP A 354 -27.29 -18.22 9.80
N GLU A 355 -26.36 -17.80 10.67
CA GLU A 355 -25.56 -16.59 10.45
C GLU A 355 -24.60 -16.74 9.26
N ALA A 356 -24.09 -17.95 9.00
CA ALA A 356 -23.24 -18.24 7.86
C ALA A 356 -24.03 -18.20 6.54
N GLU A 357 -25.25 -18.75 6.52
CA GLU A 357 -26.15 -18.67 5.36
C GLU A 357 -26.70 -17.26 5.14
N GLU A 358 -26.98 -16.49 6.19
CA GLU A 358 -27.35 -15.08 6.06
C GLU A 358 -26.24 -14.28 5.36
N MET A 359 -24.99 -14.43 5.82
CA MET A 359 -23.84 -13.78 5.19
C MET A 359 -23.71 -14.16 3.71
N TYR A 360 -23.84 -15.45 3.38
CA TYR A 360 -23.81 -15.92 1.99
C TYR A 360 -24.98 -15.36 1.17
N GLY A 361 -26.18 -15.33 1.74
CA GLY A 361 -27.38 -14.80 1.10
C GLY A 361 -27.25 -13.33 0.71
N GLU A 362 -26.67 -12.50 1.58
CA GLU A 362 -26.39 -11.08 1.27
C GLU A 362 -25.36 -10.94 0.13
N PHE A 363 -24.32 -11.76 0.10
CA PHE A 363 -23.38 -11.79 -1.04
C PHE A 363 -24.08 -12.16 -2.36
N MET A 364 -24.96 -13.16 -2.33
CA MET A 364 -25.70 -13.59 -3.52
C MET A 364 -26.73 -12.56 -4.00
N LYS A 365 -27.37 -11.82 -3.07
CA LYS A 365 -28.25 -10.69 -3.42
C LYS A 365 -27.46 -9.60 -4.14
N TRP A 366 -26.31 -9.21 -3.59
CA TRP A 366 -25.45 -8.21 -4.21
C TRP A 366 -24.98 -8.62 -5.61
N LEU A 367 -24.71 -9.92 -5.85
CA LEU A 367 -24.46 -10.44 -7.21
C LEU A 367 -25.65 -10.33 -8.14
N GLY A 368 -26.85 -10.67 -7.65
CA GLY A 368 -28.09 -10.64 -8.42
C GLY A 368 -28.54 -9.23 -8.83
N GLU A 369 -27.98 -8.20 -8.18
CA GLU A 369 -28.22 -6.80 -8.49
C GLU A 369 -27.29 -6.23 -9.57
N ASP A 370 -26.37 -7.02 -10.17
CA ASP A 370 -25.49 -6.58 -11.26
C ASP A 370 -26.30 -6.13 -12.50
N PRO A 371 -26.49 -4.82 -12.74
CA PRO A 371 -27.37 -4.32 -13.79
C PRO A 371 -26.79 -4.57 -15.19
N GLU A 372 -25.50 -4.88 -15.28
CA GLU A 372 -24.74 -5.01 -16.53
C GLU A 372 -24.56 -6.47 -16.96
N GLY A 373 -24.94 -7.44 -16.11
CA GLY A 373 -24.90 -8.87 -16.42
C GLY A 373 -23.51 -9.39 -16.81
N ARG A 374 -22.44 -8.83 -16.23
CA ARG A 374 -21.05 -9.16 -16.62
C ARG A 374 -20.57 -10.41 -15.89
N SER A 375 -20.76 -11.58 -16.52
CA SER A 375 -20.36 -12.88 -15.96
C SER A 375 -18.89 -13.26 -16.20
N ASP A 376 -18.18 -12.56 -17.10
CA ASP A 376 -16.81 -12.92 -17.48
C ASP A 376 -15.77 -12.31 -16.54
N PHE A 377 -15.59 -12.95 -15.39
CA PHE A 377 -14.63 -12.50 -14.38
C PHE A 377 -13.15 -12.73 -14.77
N ALA A 378 -12.87 -13.45 -15.88
CA ALA A 378 -11.53 -13.56 -16.43
C ALA A 378 -11.04 -12.23 -17.05
N ARG A 379 -11.99 -11.41 -17.51
CA ARG A 379 -11.74 -10.06 -18.03
C ARG A 379 -11.69 -8.99 -16.94
N MET A 380 -12.20 -9.30 -15.75
CA MET A 380 -11.97 -8.46 -14.58
C MET A 380 -10.46 -8.61 -14.26
N GLY A 381 -9.69 -7.51 -14.34
CA GLY A 381 -8.23 -7.57 -14.29
C GLY A 381 -7.59 -7.32 -12.91
N TRP A 382 -8.33 -6.72 -11.97
CA TRP A 382 -7.75 -6.09 -10.77
C TRP A 382 -8.32 -6.53 -9.44
N TRP A 383 -7.53 -6.35 -8.39
CA TRP A 383 -7.75 -6.85 -7.02
C TRP A 383 -9.01 -6.26 -6.35
N TRP A 384 -9.51 -5.15 -6.89
CA TRP A 384 -10.61 -4.34 -6.33
C TRP A 384 -11.85 -4.28 -7.22
N ASP A 385 -11.95 -5.12 -8.27
CA ASP A 385 -13.25 -5.29 -8.91
C ASP A 385 -14.17 -6.01 -7.92
N GLU A 386 -15.02 -5.22 -7.26
CA GLU A 386 -15.89 -5.62 -6.16
C GLU A 386 -16.75 -6.85 -6.49
N ARG A 387 -16.98 -7.12 -7.78
CA ARG A 387 -17.78 -8.24 -8.28
C ARG A 387 -17.11 -9.59 -8.20
N ARG A 388 -15.78 -9.62 -8.11
CA ARG A 388 -15.02 -10.88 -8.13
C ARG A 388 -15.20 -11.71 -6.87
N ILE A 389 -15.20 -11.07 -5.70
CA ILE A 389 -15.26 -11.79 -4.43
C ILE A 389 -16.55 -12.62 -4.35
N PRO A 390 -17.74 -12.04 -4.59
CA PRO A 390 -18.97 -12.82 -4.50
C PRO A 390 -19.06 -13.91 -5.58
N GLN A 391 -18.62 -13.64 -6.82
CA GLN A 391 -18.59 -14.66 -7.89
C GLN A 391 -17.67 -15.84 -7.53
N GLY A 392 -16.49 -15.54 -6.97
CA GLY A 392 -15.58 -16.56 -6.48
C GLY A 392 -16.18 -17.38 -5.35
N VAL A 393 -16.88 -16.75 -4.39
CA VAL A 393 -17.58 -17.46 -3.30
C VAL A 393 -18.64 -18.42 -3.84
N ARG A 394 -19.42 -18.01 -4.84
CA ARG A 394 -20.37 -18.89 -5.53
C ARG A 394 -19.69 -20.09 -6.17
N ILE A 395 -18.68 -19.85 -7.01
CA ILE A 395 -17.94 -20.89 -7.73
C ILE A 395 -17.31 -21.88 -6.75
N TRP A 396 -16.69 -21.36 -5.69
CA TRP A 396 -16.05 -22.17 -4.68
C TRP A 396 -17.06 -23.08 -3.95
N ARG A 397 -18.21 -22.53 -3.57
CA ARG A 397 -19.29 -23.30 -2.94
C ARG A 397 -19.80 -24.41 -3.86
N GLU A 398 -20.10 -24.10 -5.12
CA GLU A 398 -20.61 -25.10 -6.08
C GLU A 398 -19.59 -26.24 -6.32
N LEU A 399 -18.30 -25.90 -6.43
CA LEU A 399 -17.23 -26.91 -6.57
C LEU A 399 -17.05 -27.74 -5.30
N GLU A 400 -17.08 -27.12 -4.12
CA GLU A 400 -16.97 -27.82 -2.83
C GLU A 400 -18.19 -28.74 -2.59
N GLU A 401 -19.40 -28.31 -2.94
CA GLU A 401 -20.61 -29.14 -2.89
C GLU A 401 -20.53 -30.35 -3.85
N LYS A 402 -19.94 -30.16 -5.04
CA LYS A 402 -19.78 -31.24 -6.02
C LYS A 402 -18.67 -32.23 -5.66
N TYR A 403 -17.52 -31.77 -5.22
CA TYR A 403 -16.31 -32.60 -5.10
C TYR A 403 -15.86 -32.88 -3.66
N GLY A 404 -16.27 -32.06 -2.70
CA GLY A 404 -15.85 -32.10 -1.30
C GLY A 404 -14.35 -31.88 -1.08
N HIS A 405 -13.97 -31.27 0.05
CA HIS A 405 -12.57 -31.08 0.48
C HIS A 405 -11.64 -30.62 -0.66
N LEU A 406 -12.05 -29.60 -1.43
CA LEU A 406 -11.32 -29.13 -2.61
C LEU A 406 -9.99 -28.48 -2.23
N LEU A 407 -9.96 -27.70 -1.15
CA LEU A 407 -8.76 -26.95 -0.75
C LEU A 407 -7.56 -27.87 -0.41
N PRO A 408 -7.70 -28.95 0.40
CA PRO A 408 -6.63 -29.92 0.59
C PRO A 408 -6.12 -30.55 -0.71
N LYS A 409 -7.02 -31.03 -1.59
CA LYS A 409 -6.65 -31.63 -2.88
C LYS A 409 -5.88 -30.63 -3.76
N LEU A 410 -6.32 -29.38 -3.75
CA LEU A 410 -5.68 -28.32 -4.50
C LEU A 410 -4.28 -28.01 -3.97
N MET A 411 -4.07 -28.04 -2.64
CA MET A 411 -2.75 -27.86 -2.04
C MET A 411 -1.76 -28.95 -2.45
N GLU A 412 -2.21 -30.17 -2.63
CA GLU A 412 -1.38 -31.30 -3.08
C GLU A 412 -0.95 -31.13 -4.54
N GLU A 413 -1.85 -30.63 -5.40
CA GLU A 413 -1.57 -30.40 -6.82
C GLU A 413 -0.94 -29.04 -7.12
N PHE A 414 -0.86 -28.13 -6.14
CA PHE A 414 -0.40 -26.77 -6.38
C PHE A 414 1.09 -26.75 -6.73
N PRO A 415 1.47 -26.26 -7.93
CA PRO A 415 2.87 -26.25 -8.35
C PRO A 415 3.68 -25.19 -7.58
N GLU A 416 5.00 -25.42 -7.44
CA GLU A 416 5.92 -24.43 -6.86
C GLU A 416 5.98 -23.12 -7.67
N ASP A 417 5.91 -23.22 -9.01
CA ASP A 417 5.75 -22.07 -9.92
C ASP A 417 4.48 -22.27 -10.76
N PRO A 418 3.38 -21.55 -10.44
CA PRO A 418 2.12 -21.65 -11.14
C PRO A 418 2.17 -21.15 -12.59
N ARG A 419 3.24 -20.48 -13.03
CA ARG A 419 3.38 -20.02 -14.42
C ARG A 419 4.44 -20.75 -15.24
N LYS A 420 5.21 -21.65 -14.64
CA LYS A 420 6.23 -22.41 -15.36
C LYS A 420 5.68 -23.08 -16.62
N GLY A 421 6.34 -22.86 -17.75
CA GLY A 421 5.97 -23.44 -19.05
C GLY A 421 4.69 -22.91 -19.70
N VAL A 422 3.95 -21.98 -19.07
CA VAL A 422 2.74 -21.37 -19.65
C VAL A 422 3.06 -19.96 -20.15
N PRO A 423 2.81 -19.66 -21.44
CA PRO A 423 3.02 -18.32 -21.98
C PRO A 423 2.14 -17.27 -21.28
N PRO A 424 2.62 -16.02 -21.13
CA PRO A 424 1.91 -14.97 -20.37
C PRO A 424 0.68 -14.38 -21.07
N VAL A 425 0.49 -14.68 -22.35
CA VAL A 425 -0.70 -14.38 -23.18
C VAL A 425 -0.85 -15.52 -24.20
N PRO A 426 -2.08 -15.87 -24.62
CA PRO A 426 -3.38 -15.35 -24.15
C PRO A 426 -3.79 -15.89 -22.77
N PHE A 427 -3.07 -16.89 -22.24
CA PHE A 427 -3.41 -17.53 -20.97
C PHE A 427 -3.41 -16.55 -19.78
N THR A 428 -4.47 -16.63 -19.00
CA THR A 428 -4.70 -15.87 -17.78
C THR A 428 -4.29 -16.69 -16.55
N GLU A 429 -4.27 -16.05 -15.39
CA GLU A 429 -4.06 -16.74 -14.13
C GLU A 429 -5.27 -17.61 -13.75
N LEU A 430 -6.46 -17.26 -14.24
CA LEU A 430 -7.63 -18.11 -14.11
C LEU A 430 -7.43 -19.42 -14.87
N ASP A 431 -6.86 -19.39 -16.08
CA ASP A 431 -6.61 -20.61 -16.87
C ASP A 431 -5.68 -21.58 -16.13
N VAL A 432 -4.62 -21.05 -15.50
CA VAL A 432 -3.73 -21.83 -14.63
C VAL A 432 -4.50 -22.43 -13.44
N MET A 433 -5.40 -21.67 -12.83
CA MET A 433 -6.19 -22.13 -11.68
C MET A 433 -7.19 -23.21 -12.09
N VAL A 434 -7.92 -23.02 -13.18
CA VAL A 434 -8.86 -24.01 -13.74
C VAL A 434 -8.12 -25.30 -14.07
N TRP A 435 -6.93 -25.21 -14.67
CA TRP A 435 -6.08 -26.37 -14.92
C TRP A 435 -5.68 -27.10 -13.63
N THR A 436 -5.23 -26.36 -12.60
CA THR A 436 -4.81 -26.93 -11.32
C THR A 436 -5.98 -27.60 -10.61
N MET A 437 -7.15 -26.94 -10.57
CA MET A 437 -8.38 -27.51 -10.02
C MET A 437 -8.83 -28.75 -10.80
N SER A 438 -8.72 -28.74 -12.12
CA SER A 438 -9.07 -29.89 -12.97
C SER A 438 -8.27 -31.13 -12.61
N ARG A 439 -6.97 -30.95 -12.32
CA ARG A 439 -6.10 -32.02 -11.83
C ARG A 439 -6.48 -32.48 -10.42
N ALA A 440 -6.72 -31.54 -9.52
CA ALA A 440 -7.08 -31.82 -8.13
C ALA A 440 -8.38 -32.64 -7.99
N VAL A 441 -9.33 -32.44 -8.92
CA VAL A 441 -10.61 -33.18 -8.92
C VAL A 441 -10.66 -34.32 -9.94
N GLY A 442 -9.68 -34.43 -10.82
CA GLY A 442 -9.64 -35.44 -11.89
C GLY A 442 -10.68 -35.26 -13.00
N GLU A 443 -11.21 -34.04 -13.19
CA GLU A 443 -12.23 -33.69 -14.20
C GLU A 443 -11.80 -32.41 -14.92
N ASP A 444 -11.93 -32.33 -16.25
CA ASP A 444 -11.66 -31.09 -17.00
C ASP A 444 -12.74 -30.04 -16.71
N LEU A 445 -12.36 -28.98 -15.99
CA LEU A 445 -13.27 -27.91 -15.59
C LEU A 445 -13.38 -26.80 -16.64
N PHE A 446 -12.54 -26.74 -17.67
CA PHE A 446 -12.62 -25.68 -18.68
C PHE A 446 -14.00 -25.57 -19.35
N PRO A 447 -14.68 -26.67 -19.74
CA PRO A 447 -16.04 -26.61 -20.28
C PRO A 447 -17.06 -26.06 -19.28
N TRP A 448 -16.88 -26.34 -17.98
CA TRP A 448 -17.77 -25.84 -16.93
C TRP A 448 -17.63 -24.31 -16.79
N PHE A 449 -16.39 -23.80 -16.72
CA PHE A 449 -16.15 -22.35 -16.69
C PHE A 449 -16.64 -21.66 -17.96
N ALA A 450 -16.37 -22.22 -19.14
CA ALA A 450 -16.88 -21.69 -20.40
C ALA A 450 -18.42 -21.69 -20.45
N GLY A 451 -19.08 -22.71 -19.89
CA GLY A 451 -20.54 -22.80 -19.79
C GLY A 451 -21.17 -21.72 -18.90
N MET A 452 -20.40 -21.14 -17.97
CA MET A 452 -20.83 -19.97 -17.18
C MET A 452 -20.64 -18.64 -17.91
N GLY A 453 -20.11 -18.65 -19.14
CA GLY A 453 -19.80 -17.45 -19.91
C GLY A 453 -18.43 -16.83 -19.59
N VAL A 454 -17.53 -17.57 -18.95
CA VAL A 454 -16.17 -17.10 -18.61
C VAL A 454 -15.22 -17.35 -19.77
N THR A 455 -14.42 -16.33 -20.13
CA THR A 455 -13.36 -16.52 -21.13
C THR A 455 -12.24 -17.35 -20.53
N VAL A 456 -12.08 -18.57 -21.02
CA VAL A 456 -11.01 -19.49 -20.61
C VAL A 456 -10.29 -20.09 -21.82
N HIS A 457 -9.00 -20.36 -21.64
CA HIS A 457 -8.10 -20.93 -22.64
C HIS A 457 -7.63 -22.31 -22.15
N PRO A 458 -8.19 -23.42 -22.69
CA PRO A 458 -7.88 -24.75 -22.22
C PRO A 458 -6.38 -25.07 -22.23
N LEU A 459 -5.86 -25.44 -21.07
CA LEU A 459 -4.50 -25.94 -20.91
C LEU A 459 -4.50 -27.48 -20.96
N PRO A 460 -3.52 -28.11 -21.63
CA PRO A 460 -3.44 -29.58 -21.71
C PRO A 460 -3.36 -30.24 -20.32
N PRO A 461 -4.08 -31.34 -20.06
CA PRO A 461 -4.02 -32.08 -18.78
C PRO A 461 -2.75 -32.96 -18.70
N LYS A 462 -1.59 -32.36 -18.97
CA LYS A 462 -0.27 -32.99 -19.00
C LYS A 462 0.65 -32.27 -18.02
N ASP A 463 1.74 -32.93 -17.64
CA ASP A 463 2.81 -32.26 -16.89
C ASP A 463 3.33 -31.06 -17.68
N ARG A 464 3.40 -29.89 -17.06
CA ARG A 464 3.77 -28.62 -17.71
C ARG A 464 5.22 -28.59 -18.17
N ASP A 465 6.07 -29.43 -17.56
CA ASP A 465 7.47 -29.59 -17.96
C ASP A 465 7.64 -30.57 -19.14
N SER A 466 6.57 -31.25 -19.57
CA SER A 466 6.64 -32.23 -20.66
C SER A 466 6.74 -31.55 -22.04
N PRO A 467 7.56 -32.07 -22.97
CA PRO A 467 7.57 -31.65 -24.36
C PRO A 467 6.18 -31.72 -25.01
N GLU A 468 5.37 -32.70 -24.60
CA GLU A 468 3.99 -32.90 -25.06
C GLU A 468 3.10 -31.72 -24.68
N PHE A 469 3.16 -31.24 -23.43
CA PHE A 469 2.45 -30.04 -23.00
C PHE A 469 2.82 -28.85 -23.87
N GLY A 470 4.12 -28.60 -24.07
CA GLY A 470 4.60 -27.51 -24.90
C GLY A 470 4.13 -27.62 -26.37
N ALA A 471 4.08 -28.84 -26.92
CA ALA A 471 3.59 -29.09 -28.27
C ALA A 471 2.08 -28.88 -28.41
N GLU A 472 1.29 -29.31 -27.42
CA GLU A 472 -0.16 -29.12 -27.40
C GLU A 472 -0.54 -27.65 -27.21
N VAL A 473 0.13 -26.92 -26.32
CA VAL A 473 -0.02 -25.47 -26.17
C VAL A 473 0.30 -24.75 -27.48
N ARG A 474 1.42 -25.05 -28.12
CA ARG A 474 1.76 -24.45 -29.42
C ARG A 474 0.71 -24.74 -30.49
N ARG A 475 0.18 -25.96 -30.56
CA ARG A 475 -0.88 -26.33 -31.51
C ARG A 475 -2.17 -25.56 -31.26
N TYR A 476 -2.54 -25.41 -29.99
CA TYR A 476 -3.70 -24.61 -29.59
C TYR A 476 -3.55 -23.14 -30.01
N LEU A 477 -2.40 -22.53 -29.72
CA LEU A 477 -2.11 -21.14 -30.10
C LEU A 477 -2.02 -20.95 -31.62
N ASP A 478 -1.42 -21.89 -32.35
CA ASP A 478 -1.40 -21.87 -33.82
C ASP A 478 -2.82 -21.96 -34.40
N GLY A 479 -3.69 -22.76 -33.78
CA GLY A 479 -5.11 -22.82 -34.13
C GLY A 479 -5.84 -21.49 -33.94
N ILE A 480 -5.56 -20.75 -32.86
CA ILE A 480 -6.11 -19.39 -32.66
C ILE A 480 -5.56 -18.44 -33.73
N PHE A 481 -4.25 -18.43 -33.93
CA PHE A 481 -3.59 -17.50 -34.86
C PHE A 481 -4.08 -17.66 -36.31
N ARG A 482 -4.31 -18.92 -36.73
CA ARG A 482 -4.73 -19.27 -38.08
C ARG A 482 -6.23 -19.13 -38.34
N ASP A 483 -7.06 -18.93 -37.32
CA ASP A 483 -8.51 -18.80 -37.49
C ASP A 483 -8.90 -17.33 -37.77
N PRO A 484 -9.34 -16.99 -39.00
CA PRO A 484 -9.70 -15.61 -39.34
C PRO A 484 -10.97 -15.11 -38.64
N ARG A 485 -11.71 -15.97 -37.94
CA ARG A 485 -12.88 -15.60 -37.12
C ARG A 485 -12.49 -15.09 -35.73
N LYS A 486 -11.25 -15.31 -35.31
CA LYS A 486 -10.72 -14.84 -34.02
C LYS A 486 -10.36 -13.36 -34.09
N GLU A 487 -10.49 -12.68 -32.95
CA GLU A 487 -10.11 -11.27 -32.83
C GLU A 487 -8.64 -11.09 -33.20
N THR A 488 -8.31 -10.00 -33.90
CA THR A 488 -6.93 -9.73 -34.32
C THR A 488 -5.99 -9.57 -33.13
N SER A 489 -6.48 -9.02 -32.01
CA SER A 489 -5.71 -9.00 -30.75
C SER A 489 -5.49 -10.38 -30.15
N GLU A 490 -6.49 -11.29 -30.16
CA GLU A 490 -6.36 -12.67 -29.68
C GLU A 490 -5.35 -13.46 -30.54
N ARG A 491 -5.37 -13.23 -31.87
CA ARG A 491 -4.40 -13.80 -32.81
C ARG A 491 -2.98 -13.29 -32.56
N LEU A 492 -2.82 -11.99 -32.26
CA LEU A 492 -1.53 -11.42 -31.86
C LEU A 492 -1.03 -11.98 -30.52
N GLU A 493 -1.92 -12.15 -29.54
CA GLU A 493 -1.60 -12.73 -28.24
C GLU A 493 -1.16 -14.20 -28.38
N ALA A 494 -1.82 -14.97 -29.26
CA ALA A 494 -1.42 -16.33 -29.58
C ALA A 494 -0.03 -16.40 -30.23
N LEU A 495 0.27 -15.49 -31.17
CA LEU A 495 1.62 -15.33 -31.73
C LEU A 495 2.65 -15.02 -30.64
N GLU A 496 2.37 -14.03 -29.78
CA GLU A 496 3.25 -13.66 -28.68
C GLU A 496 3.50 -14.84 -27.76
N GLY A 497 2.46 -15.58 -27.39
CA GLY A 497 2.58 -16.78 -26.57
C GLY A 497 3.48 -17.83 -27.21
N MET A 498 3.34 -18.08 -28.52
CA MET A 498 4.21 -18.98 -29.25
C MET A 498 5.66 -18.46 -29.36
N TRP A 499 5.88 -17.15 -29.44
CA TRP A 499 7.23 -16.58 -29.52
C TRP A 499 8.02 -16.72 -28.23
N GLU A 500 7.36 -16.58 -27.08
CA GLU A 500 7.97 -16.78 -25.76
C GLU A 500 8.43 -18.24 -25.57
N MET A 501 7.80 -19.19 -26.26
CA MET A 501 8.18 -20.61 -26.26
C MET A 501 9.18 -20.99 -27.35
N ASP A 502 9.57 -20.05 -28.21
CA ASP A 502 10.34 -20.34 -29.42
C ASP A 502 11.80 -19.89 -29.30
N GLY A 503 12.68 -20.87 -29.14
CA GLY A 503 14.13 -20.68 -29.02
C GLY A 503 14.89 -20.56 -30.35
N ARG A 504 14.21 -20.49 -31.51
CA ARG A 504 14.87 -20.34 -32.81
C ARG A 504 15.64 -19.03 -32.93
N LYS A 505 16.77 -19.08 -33.63
CA LYS A 505 17.62 -17.91 -33.91
C LYS A 505 17.04 -17.03 -35.04
N PRO A 506 17.41 -15.74 -35.13
CA PRO A 506 16.96 -14.86 -36.20
C PRO A 506 17.21 -15.40 -37.62
N GLU A 507 18.28 -16.15 -37.84
CA GLU A 507 18.62 -16.75 -39.14
C GLU A 507 17.65 -17.88 -39.52
N GLU A 508 17.27 -18.70 -38.53
CA GLU A 508 16.32 -19.80 -38.71
C GLU A 508 14.93 -19.23 -39.00
N LEU A 509 14.53 -18.17 -38.29
CA LEU A 509 13.31 -17.42 -38.58
C LEU A 509 13.34 -16.81 -39.98
N ALA A 510 14.45 -16.18 -40.38
CA ALA A 510 14.57 -15.56 -41.70
C ALA A 510 14.37 -16.57 -42.84
N SER A 511 14.77 -17.84 -42.67
CA SER A 511 14.52 -18.87 -43.69
C SER A 511 13.02 -19.15 -43.91
N MET A 512 12.19 -18.96 -42.90
CA MET A 512 10.72 -19.16 -42.99
C MET A 512 10.02 -18.05 -43.77
N LEU A 513 10.69 -16.92 -44.02
CA LEU A 513 10.11 -15.82 -44.83
C LEU A 513 9.88 -16.24 -46.29
N GLU A 514 10.54 -17.30 -46.75
CA GLU A 514 10.38 -17.88 -48.09
C GLU A 514 9.27 -18.93 -48.16
N SER A 515 8.56 -19.21 -47.06
CA SER A 515 7.44 -20.17 -47.06
C SER A 515 6.29 -19.71 -47.96
N GLU A 516 5.60 -20.69 -48.56
CA GLU A 516 4.34 -20.45 -49.29
C GLU A 516 3.14 -20.29 -48.35
N ASP A 517 3.26 -20.72 -47.09
CA ASP A 517 2.22 -20.53 -46.09
C ASP A 517 2.27 -19.09 -45.52
N PRO A 518 1.26 -18.23 -45.80
CA PRO A 518 1.26 -16.86 -45.31
C PRO A 518 1.30 -16.75 -43.78
N TYR A 519 0.84 -17.78 -43.05
CA TYR A 519 0.89 -17.80 -41.59
C TYR A 519 2.29 -18.09 -41.05
N GLU A 520 3.06 -18.98 -41.70
CA GLU A 520 4.48 -19.20 -41.34
C GLU A 520 5.32 -17.96 -41.61
N VAL A 521 5.05 -17.30 -42.74
CA VAL A 521 5.66 -16.01 -43.10
C VAL A 521 5.33 -14.96 -42.05
N ALA A 522 4.04 -14.81 -41.69
CA ALA A 522 3.60 -13.84 -40.69
C ALA A 522 4.20 -14.10 -39.31
N TYR A 523 4.21 -15.36 -38.85
CA TYR A 523 4.84 -15.75 -37.59
C TYR A 523 6.28 -15.27 -37.50
N SER A 524 7.07 -15.55 -38.54
CA SER A 524 8.49 -15.19 -38.58
C SER A 524 8.69 -13.68 -38.74
N ALA A 525 8.02 -13.06 -39.71
CA ALA A 525 8.17 -11.65 -40.03
C ALA A 525 7.80 -10.75 -38.84
N LEU A 526 6.71 -11.05 -38.14
CA LEU A 526 6.28 -10.29 -36.96
C LEU A 526 7.24 -10.46 -35.77
N LYS A 527 7.79 -11.67 -35.53
CA LYS A 527 8.81 -11.89 -34.49
C LYS A 527 10.10 -11.11 -34.78
N LEU A 528 10.58 -11.18 -36.03
CA LEU A 528 11.75 -10.44 -36.50
C LEU A 528 11.52 -8.92 -36.40
N ALA A 529 10.33 -8.44 -36.76
CA ALA A 529 9.95 -7.03 -36.64
C ALA A 529 9.95 -6.52 -35.19
N ARG A 530 9.51 -7.35 -34.22
CA ARG A 530 9.60 -7.03 -32.78
C ARG A 530 11.04 -6.81 -32.32
N ALA A 531 12.00 -7.50 -32.94
CA ALA A 531 13.44 -7.30 -32.73
C ALA A 531 14.05 -6.19 -33.61
N SER A 532 13.22 -5.43 -34.35
CA SER A 532 13.63 -4.41 -35.32
C SER A 532 14.53 -4.94 -36.46
N ASP A 533 14.42 -6.24 -36.79
CA ASP A 533 15.18 -6.84 -37.88
C ASP A 533 14.61 -6.43 -39.24
N ARG A 534 15.45 -5.80 -40.07
CA ARG A 534 15.06 -5.26 -41.37
C ARG A 534 14.64 -6.33 -42.38
N ARG A 535 15.05 -7.60 -42.22
CA ARG A 535 14.67 -8.71 -43.09
C ARG A 535 13.15 -8.93 -43.13
N ALA A 536 12.43 -8.57 -42.06
CA ALA A 536 10.98 -8.70 -41.99
C ALA A 536 10.22 -7.79 -42.97
N ARG A 537 10.80 -6.65 -43.38
CA ARG A 537 10.06 -5.57 -44.06
C ARG A 537 9.38 -6.02 -45.35
N GLU A 538 10.10 -6.75 -46.20
CA GLU A 538 9.55 -7.17 -47.50
C GLU A 538 8.47 -8.26 -47.34
N ALA A 539 8.69 -9.20 -46.41
CA ALA A 539 7.70 -10.21 -46.07
C ALA A 539 6.42 -9.57 -45.50
N LEU A 540 6.54 -8.56 -44.63
CA LEU A 540 5.39 -7.79 -44.13
C LEU A 540 4.65 -7.08 -45.27
N ARG A 541 5.35 -6.43 -46.20
CA ARG A 541 4.72 -5.80 -47.37
C ARG A 541 3.99 -6.80 -48.26
N ARG A 542 4.50 -8.03 -48.40
CA ARG A 542 3.78 -9.12 -49.08
C ARG A 542 2.48 -9.46 -48.36
N LEU A 543 2.51 -9.59 -47.03
CA LEU A 543 1.34 -9.90 -46.20
C LEU A 543 0.23 -8.85 -46.26
N LEU A 544 0.53 -7.60 -46.64
CA LEU A 544 -0.49 -6.56 -46.86
C LEU A 544 -1.45 -6.86 -48.02
N LYS A 545 -1.13 -7.85 -48.86
CA LYS A 545 -1.90 -8.26 -50.05
C LYS A 545 -2.75 -9.51 -49.83
N GLU A 546 -2.64 -10.15 -48.66
CA GLU A 546 -3.42 -11.36 -48.34
C GLU A 546 -4.92 -11.05 -48.23
N GLU A 547 -5.78 -12.05 -48.43
CA GLU A 547 -7.22 -11.86 -48.24
C GLU A 547 -7.60 -11.70 -46.77
N ASP A 548 -6.82 -12.27 -45.86
CA ASP A 548 -7.02 -12.17 -44.42
C ASP A 548 -6.74 -10.75 -43.91
N GLU A 549 -7.81 -10.04 -43.58
CA GLU A 549 -7.75 -8.66 -43.07
C GLU A 549 -6.96 -8.55 -41.75
N GLY A 550 -7.04 -9.56 -40.88
CA GLY A 550 -6.29 -9.58 -39.63
C GLY A 550 -4.78 -9.68 -39.87
N LEU A 551 -4.33 -10.51 -40.82
CA LEU A 551 -2.92 -10.58 -41.20
C LEU A 551 -2.43 -9.26 -41.80
N ARG A 552 -3.25 -8.60 -42.63
CA ARG A 552 -2.94 -7.27 -43.17
C ARG A 552 -2.81 -6.24 -42.05
N ALA A 553 -3.71 -6.25 -41.08
CA ALA A 553 -3.70 -5.34 -39.95
C ALA A 553 -2.46 -5.55 -39.06
N LEU A 554 -2.13 -6.80 -38.71
CA LEU A 554 -0.91 -7.15 -37.95
C LEU A 554 0.36 -6.71 -38.69
N SER A 555 0.41 -6.93 -40.00
CA SER A 555 1.53 -6.51 -40.83
C SER A 555 1.71 -4.98 -40.86
N ALA A 556 0.61 -4.24 -41.07
CA ALA A 556 0.63 -2.78 -41.06
C ALA A 556 1.07 -2.23 -39.68
N LEU A 557 0.59 -2.84 -38.58
CA LEU A 557 1.00 -2.48 -37.22
C LEU A 557 2.51 -2.67 -37.01
N ALA A 558 3.06 -3.80 -37.46
CA ALA A 558 4.48 -4.09 -37.34
C ALA A 558 5.34 -3.12 -38.15
N LEU A 559 4.98 -2.83 -39.41
CA LEU A 559 5.68 -1.86 -40.26
C LEU A 559 5.73 -0.46 -39.62
N VAL A 560 4.59 0.02 -39.11
CA VAL A 560 4.52 1.33 -38.42
C VAL A 560 5.38 1.33 -37.15
N ARG A 561 5.36 0.26 -36.35
CA ARG A 561 6.22 0.11 -35.16
C ARG A 561 7.71 0.09 -35.50
N MET A 562 8.07 -0.43 -36.68
CA MET A 562 9.44 -0.38 -37.22
C MET A 562 9.82 0.99 -37.82
N GLY A 563 8.91 1.97 -37.81
CA GLY A 563 9.14 3.34 -38.25
C GLY A 563 8.79 3.63 -39.72
N GLU A 564 8.16 2.70 -40.45
CA GLU A 564 7.76 2.88 -41.85
C GLU A 564 6.45 3.71 -41.90
N ARG A 565 6.61 5.03 -41.83
CA ARG A 565 5.51 6.00 -41.65
C ARG A 565 4.50 6.00 -42.81
N GLU A 566 4.91 5.59 -44.01
CA GLU A 566 4.06 5.52 -45.19
C GLU A 566 2.87 4.55 -45.03
N PHE A 567 2.98 3.58 -44.11
CA PHE A 567 1.89 2.63 -43.81
C PHE A 567 0.93 3.13 -42.73
N ALA A 568 1.15 4.30 -42.14
CA ALA A 568 0.33 4.83 -41.05
C ALA A 568 -1.14 5.01 -41.45
N SER A 569 -1.41 5.56 -42.63
CA SER A 569 -2.79 5.74 -43.10
C SER A 569 -3.49 4.42 -43.43
N LEU A 570 -2.74 3.41 -43.91
CA LEU A 570 -3.25 2.06 -44.11
C LEU A 570 -3.60 1.39 -42.77
N LEU A 571 -2.71 1.48 -41.78
CA LEU A 571 -2.98 0.96 -40.43
C LEU A 571 -4.22 1.63 -39.83
N ALA A 572 -4.34 2.96 -39.95
CA ALA A 572 -5.51 3.68 -39.46
C ALA A 572 -6.82 3.18 -40.10
N GLY A 573 -6.83 2.96 -41.42
CA GLY A 573 -8.00 2.43 -42.12
C GLY A 573 -8.32 0.98 -41.73
N LEU A 574 -7.32 0.11 -41.63
CA LEU A 574 -7.52 -1.29 -41.24
C LEU A 574 -8.02 -1.41 -39.80
N ALA A 575 -7.50 -0.59 -38.87
CA ALA A 575 -7.84 -0.66 -37.46
C ALA A 575 -9.33 -0.37 -37.16
N GLU A 576 -10.02 0.42 -37.97
CA GLU A 576 -11.45 0.76 -37.76
C GLU A 576 -12.35 -0.47 -37.71
N GLY A 577 -12.04 -1.50 -38.51
CA GLY A 577 -12.78 -2.77 -38.57
C GLY A 577 -12.39 -3.81 -37.52
N GLN A 578 -11.37 -3.53 -36.69
CA GLN A 578 -10.80 -4.51 -35.75
C GLN A 578 -11.40 -4.40 -34.34
N ASP A 579 -11.06 -5.35 -33.49
CA ASP A 579 -11.44 -5.35 -32.07
C ASP A 579 -10.82 -4.19 -31.28
N LEU A 580 -11.40 -3.85 -30.13
CA LEU A 580 -11.01 -2.69 -29.31
C LEU A 580 -9.54 -2.74 -28.85
N ARG A 581 -9.02 -3.93 -28.52
CA ARG A 581 -7.62 -4.07 -28.07
C ARG A 581 -6.66 -3.78 -29.22
N PHE A 582 -6.98 -4.23 -30.43
CA PHE A 582 -6.18 -3.91 -31.61
C PHE A 582 -6.25 -2.41 -31.94
N LYS A 583 -7.43 -1.78 -31.87
CA LYS A 583 -7.60 -0.33 -32.06
C LYS A 583 -6.67 0.48 -31.16
N LEU A 584 -6.64 0.16 -29.86
CA LEU A 584 -5.77 0.85 -28.90
C LEU A 584 -4.27 0.67 -29.23
N ASP A 585 -3.87 -0.51 -29.71
CA ASP A 585 -2.49 -0.77 -30.12
C ASP A 585 -2.10 0.03 -31.37
N ALA A 586 -2.93 -0.04 -32.40
CA ALA A 586 -2.77 0.75 -33.61
C ALA A 586 -2.73 2.25 -33.30
N GLY A 587 -3.65 2.73 -32.45
CA GLY A 587 -3.70 4.11 -32.00
C GLY A 587 -2.40 4.56 -31.35
N TYR A 588 -1.85 3.75 -30.45
CA TYR A 588 -0.57 4.06 -29.80
C TYR A 588 0.59 4.08 -30.80
N ALA A 589 0.68 3.11 -31.71
CA ALA A 589 1.70 3.08 -32.76
C ALA A 589 1.62 4.31 -33.68
N LEU A 590 0.41 4.71 -34.09
CA LEU A 590 0.15 5.90 -34.91
C LEU A 590 0.57 7.19 -34.22
N ARG A 591 0.28 7.34 -32.91
CA ARG A 591 0.73 8.52 -32.13
C ARG A 591 2.25 8.61 -32.08
N ARG A 592 2.96 7.48 -31.93
CA ARG A 592 4.44 7.46 -31.91
C ARG A 592 5.07 7.93 -33.22
N VAL A 593 4.37 7.79 -34.35
CA VAL A 593 4.83 8.30 -35.65
C VAL A 593 4.21 9.65 -36.02
N GLY A 594 3.41 10.26 -35.14
CA GLY A 594 2.78 11.57 -35.35
C GLY A 594 1.60 11.57 -36.32
N HIS A 595 0.95 10.43 -36.57
CA HIS A 595 -0.20 10.35 -37.48
C HIS A 595 -1.51 10.70 -36.76
N GLU A 596 -2.35 11.54 -37.38
CA GLU A 596 -3.60 12.06 -36.81
C GLU A 596 -4.60 10.98 -36.38
N GLY A 597 -4.64 9.85 -37.11
CA GLY A 597 -5.50 8.71 -36.79
C GLY A 597 -5.21 8.12 -35.40
N GLY A 598 -4.03 8.36 -34.82
CA GLY A 598 -3.69 7.90 -33.48
C GLY A 598 -4.54 8.51 -32.37
N GLY A 599 -5.07 9.72 -32.57
CA GLY A 599 -5.97 10.37 -31.60
C GLY A 599 -7.39 9.79 -31.62
N ARG A 600 -7.86 9.26 -32.76
CA ARG A 600 -9.20 8.67 -32.89
C ARG A 600 -9.32 7.29 -32.24
N LEU A 601 -8.19 6.62 -32.05
CA LEU A 601 -8.10 5.27 -31.51
C LEU A 601 -7.51 5.23 -30.08
N GLN A 602 -7.52 6.36 -29.37
CA GLN A 602 -7.13 6.41 -27.96
C GLN A 602 -8.33 6.14 -27.03
N VAL A 603 -8.08 5.78 -25.77
CA VAL A 603 -9.14 5.42 -24.81
C VAL A 603 -10.25 6.45 -24.76
N SER A 604 -9.89 7.73 -24.59
CA SER A 604 -10.85 8.83 -24.49
C SER A 604 -11.66 9.12 -25.76
N ALA A 605 -11.32 8.50 -26.90
CA ALA A 605 -12.01 8.67 -28.17
C ALA A 605 -12.91 7.48 -28.55
N LEU A 606 -12.76 6.33 -27.89
CA LEU A 606 -13.57 5.13 -28.13
C LEU A 606 -14.84 5.19 -27.28
N LYS A 607 -15.98 4.76 -27.83
CA LYS A 607 -17.27 4.81 -27.11
C LYS A 607 -17.37 3.75 -26.01
N GLU A 608 -16.71 2.63 -26.25
CA GLU A 608 -16.66 1.45 -25.41
C GLU A 608 -15.54 1.55 -24.37
N ALA A 609 -14.86 2.70 -24.26
CA ALA A 609 -13.80 2.91 -23.30
C ALA A 609 -13.97 4.26 -22.59
N ARG A 610 -13.51 4.32 -21.34
CA ARG A 610 -13.51 5.56 -20.56
C ARG A 610 -12.32 5.61 -19.62
N THR A 611 -11.94 6.84 -19.29
CA THR A 611 -10.98 7.11 -18.22
C THR A 611 -11.70 7.87 -17.13
N ASP A 612 -11.77 7.29 -15.94
CA ASP A 612 -12.30 7.96 -14.76
C ASP A 612 -11.15 8.51 -13.91
N VAL A 613 -11.37 9.68 -13.33
CA VAL A 613 -10.50 10.29 -12.32
C VAL A 613 -11.32 10.41 -11.03
N VAL A 614 -10.94 9.66 -10.01
CA VAL A 614 -11.59 9.65 -8.70
C VAL A 614 -10.64 10.29 -7.70
N HIS A 615 -11.09 11.35 -7.01
CA HIS A 615 -10.33 11.99 -5.94
C HIS A 615 -11.22 12.00 -4.68
N ARG A 616 -10.96 11.05 -3.76
CA ARG A 616 -11.73 10.79 -2.52
C ARG A 616 -10.82 10.17 -1.45
N GLY A 617 -10.16 11.01 -0.66
CA GLY A 617 -9.07 10.62 0.23
C GLY A 617 -7.77 10.34 -0.54
N PHE A 618 -7.84 9.50 -1.56
CA PHE A 618 -6.77 9.20 -2.51
C PHE A 618 -7.15 9.68 -3.92
N LEU A 619 -6.16 9.77 -4.80
CA LEU A 619 -6.36 10.00 -6.23
C LEU A 619 -6.19 8.68 -6.99
N GLN A 620 -7.23 8.25 -7.70
CA GLN A 620 -7.20 7.10 -8.58
C GLN A 620 -7.53 7.53 -10.01
N VAL A 621 -6.72 7.08 -10.96
CA VAL A 621 -7.03 7.24 -12.38
C VAL A 621 -7.14 5.87 -13.00
N ARG A 622 -8.29 5.57 -13.58
CA ARG A 622 -8.62 4.23 -14.09
C ARG A 622 -9.12 4.25 -15.52
N ASN A 623 -8.69 3.27 -16.29
CA ASN A 623 -9.15 3.03 -17.65
C ASN A 623 -10.03 1.78 -17.66
N GLU A 624 -11.24 1.96 -18.17
CA GLU A 624 -12.17 0.88 -18.47
C GLU A 624 -12.30 0.71 -19.98
N VAL A 625 -12.27 -0.53 -20.46
CA VAL A 625 -12.48 -0.89 -21.87
C VAL A 625 -13.46 -2.05 -21.90
N ASP A 626 -14.53 -1.90 -22.69
CA ASP A 626 -15.64 -2.86 -22.77
C ASP A 626 -16.28 -3.15 -21.40
N GLY A 627 -16.29 -2.16 -20.52
CA GLY A 627 -16.81 -2.30 -19.16
C GLY A 627 -15.89 -3.05 -18.18
N TYR A 628 -14.66 -3.35 -18.57
CA TYR A 628 -13.65 -3.97 -17.71
C TYR A 628 -12.58 -2.98 -17.32
N LEU A 629 -12.24 -2.94 -16.02
CA LEU A 629 -11.08 -2.21 -15.53
C LEU A 629 -9.80 -2.87 -16.06
N VAL A 630 -9.02 -2.15 -16.88
CA VAL A 630 -7.85 -2.71 -17.57
C VAL A 630 -6.53 -2.05 -17.17
N ASN A 631 -6.59 -0.84 -16.61
CA ASN A 631 -5.43 -0.14 -16.10
C ASN A 631 -5.85 0.85 -15.01
N GLU A 632 -5.04 0.96 -13.96
CA GLU A 632 -5.23 1.92 -12.88
C GLU A 632 -3.90 2.45 -12.35
N VAL A 633 -3.96 3.63 -11.73
CA VAL A 633 -2.88 4.23 -10.93
C VAL A 633 -3.52 4.80 -9.67
N TRP A 634 -2.89 4.54 -8.52
CA TRP A 634 -3.34 5.04 -7.22
C TRP A 634 -2.31 6.02 -6.67
N SER A 635 -2.78 7.06 -6.02
CA SER A 635 -1.93 8.10 -5.45
C SER A 635 -2.45 8.49 -4.08
N ARG A 636 -1.58 8.40 -3.07
CA ARG A 636 -1.89 8.81 -1.68
C ARG A 636 -1.13 10.08 -1.33
N PHE A 637 -1.79 10.97 -0.60
CA PHE A 637 -1.21 12.23 -0.14
C PHE A 637 -0.76 12.05 1.30
N GLU A 638 0.55 12.06 1.50
CA GLU A 638 1.21 11.83 2.79
C GLU A 638 2.44 12.73 2.89
N PRO A 639 2.84 13.17 4.09
CA PRO A 639 4.07 13.93 4.24
C PRO A 639 5.29 13.07 3.88
N PHE A 640 6.34 13.72 3.39
CA PHE A 640 7.67 13.12 3.24
C PHE A 640 8.66 13.80 4.17
N HIS A 641 9.54 13.01 4.79
CA HIS A 641 10.42 13.50 5.85
C HIS A 641 11.77 13.93 5.30
N PHE A 642 12.10 15.19 5.52
CA PHE A 642 13.44 15.75 5.38
C PHE A 642 14.16 15.74 6.74
N PRO A 643 15.51 15.81 6.73
CA PRO A 643 16.32 15.92 7.94
C PRO A 643 15.77 16.93 8.96
N GLY A 644 15.93 16.61 10.25
CA GLY A 644 15.40 17.40 11.36
C GLY A 644 13.90 17.21 11.59
N ASN A 645 13.30 16.12 11.09
CA ASN A 645 11.87 15.84 11.15
C ASN A 645 11.02 16.95 10.48
N ILE A 646 11.54 17.49 9.37
CA ILE A 646 10.83 18.48 8.57
C ILE A 646 9.89 17.75 7.60
N HIS A 647 8.62 18.10 7.64
CA HIS A 647 7.59 17.47 6.81
C HIS A 647 7.37 18.30 5.55
N VAL A 648 7.45 17.66 4.38
CA VAL A 648 7.11 18.28 3.09
C VAL A 648 5.87 17.64 2.48
N SER A 649 5.05 18.42 1.80
CA SER A 649 3.85 17.92 1.13
C SER A 649 4.23 16.98 -0.02
N SER A 650 3.72 15.74 -0.01
CA SER A 650 4.09 14.75 -1.02
C SER A 650 2.90 13.93 -1.53
N VAL A 651 3.08 13.36 -2.72
CA VAL A 651 2.21 12.31 -3.25
C VAL A 651 3.01 11.02 -3.48
N TYR A 652 2.56 9.92 -2.89
CA TYR A 652 3.04 8.58 -3.19
C TYR A 652 2.22 7.97 -4.32
N VAL A 653 2.84 7.75 -5.48
CA VAL A 653 2.22 7.08 -6.62
C VAL A 653 2.44 5.57 -6.49
N GLY A 654 1.37 4.86 -6.15
CA GLY A 654 1.32 3.42 -6.03
C GLY A 654 0.56 2.74 -7.16
N TRP A 655 0.73 1.42 -7.23
CA TRP A 655 -0.16 0.54 -7.99
C TRP A 655 -0.38 0.95 -9.47
N VAL A 656 0.70 1.25 -10.18
CA VAL A 656 0.67 1.52 -11.62
C VAL A 656 0.51 0.21 -12.35
N GLY A 657 -0.74 -0.18 -12.59
CA GLY A 657 -1.11 -1.49 -13.07
C GLY A 657 -1.72 -1.47 -14.48
N THR A 658 -1.28 -2.38 -15.37
CA THR A 658 -1.99 -2.66 -16.64
C THR A 658 -2.10 -4.17 -16.87
N VAL A 659 -3.33 -4.64 -17.19
CA VAL A 659 -3.65 -6.03 -17.53
C VAL A 659 -2.76 -6.46 -18.70
N ARG A 660 -2.22 -7.69 -18.68
CA ARG A 660 -1.18 -8.13 -19.62
C ARG A 660 -1.58 -7.92 -21.08
N GLN A 661 -2.81 -8.29 -21.43
CA GLN A 661 -3.44 -8.12 -22.75
C GLN A 661 -3.52 -6.65 -23.19
N TYR A 662 -3.52 -5.70 -22.25
CA TYR A 662 -3.64 -4.27 -22.51
C TYR A 662 -2.29 -3.51 -22.43
N ARG A 663 -1.19 -4.21 -22.13
CA ARG A 663 0.15 -3.58 -22.08
C ARG A 663 0.62 -3.12 -23.45
N ARG A 664 1.53 -2.13 -23.44
CA ARG A 664 2.15 -1.52 -24.64
C ARG A 664 1.16 -0.79 -25.57
N LYS A 665 -0.03 -0.42 -25.07
CA LYS A 665 -1.07 0.33 -25.77
C LYS A 665 -1.20 1.79 -25.29
N GLY A 666 -0.23 2.27 -24.51
CA GLY A 666 -0.17 3.65 -24.01
C GLY A 666 -1.05 3.98 -22.78
N LEU A 667 -1.82 3.01 -22.26
CA LEU A 667 -2.75 3.23 -21.14
C LEU A 667 -2.07 3.78 -19.87
N ALA A 668 -1.02 3.10 -19.39
CA ALA A 668 -0.27 3.55 -18.21
C ALA A 668 0.35 4.94 -18.38
N ARG A 669 0.72 5.32 -19.61
CA ARG A 669 1.21 6.68 -19.90
C ARG A 669 0.08 7.70 -19.80
N GLU A 670 -1.09 7.39 -20.34
CA GLU A 670 -2.26 8.27 -20.22
C GLU A 670 -2.67 8.47 -18.75
N THR A 671 -2.79 7.39 -17.97
CA THR A 671 -3.17 7.50 -16.56
C THR A 671 -2.12 8.21 -15.72
N MET A 672 -0.83 7.91 -15.94
CA MET A 672 0.26 8.59 -15.23
C MET A 672 0.29 10.09 -15.56
N GLY A 673 0.07 10.47 -16.82
CA GLY A 673 -0.04 11.89 -17.22
C GLY A 673 -1.17 12.60 -16.46
N ARG A 674 -2.36 11.99 -16.43
CA ARG A 674 -3.50 12.54 -15.68
C ARG A 674 -3.25 12.66 -14.18
N VAL A 675 -2.49 11.74 -13.58
CA VAL A 675 -2.08 11.83 -12.17
C VAL A 675 -1.15 13.01 -11.95
N VAL A 676 -0.06 13.12 -12.73
CA VAL A 676 0.94 14.18 -12.57
C VAL A 676 0.35 15.57 -12.86
N ASP A 677 -0.61 15.65 -13.77
CA ASP A 677 -1.30 16.90 -14.12
C ASP A 677 -2.48 17.24 -13.19
N HIS A 678 -2.84 16.35 -12.27
CA HIS A 678 -3.96 16.59 -11.37
C HIS A 678 -3.67 17.77 -10.41
N PRO A 679 -4.60 18.72 -10.20
CA PRO A 679 -4.38 19.88 -9.34
C PRO A 679 -3.91 19.55 -7.92
N ALA A 680 -4.42 18.48 -7.32
CA ALA A 680 -3.98 18.04 -5.98
C ALA A 680 -2.52 17.59 -5.96
N VAL A 681 -2.05 16.93 -7.03
CA VAL A 681 -0.63 16.53 -7.17
C VAL A 681 0.24 17.77 -7.41
N ARG A 682 -0.19 18.69 -8.27
CA ARG A 682 0.49 19.99 -8.48
C ARG A 682 0.51 20.87 -7.22
N GLY A 683 -0.38 20.60 -6.27
CA GLY A 683 -0.41 21.21 -4.94
C GLY A 683 0.58 20.63 -3.93
N CYS A 684 1.33 19.57 -4.28
CA CYS A 684 2.40 18.99 -3.43
C CYS A 684 3.77 19.57 -3.80
N SER A 685 4.75 19.48 -2.90
CA SER A 685 6.15 19.82 -3.14
C SER A 685 6.87 18.75 -3.96
N CYS A 686 6.60 17.48 -3.66
CA CYS A 686 7.28 16.35 -4.30
C CYS A 686 6.36 15.15 -4.56
N LYS A 687 6.88 14.18 -5.32
CA LYS A 687 6.22 12.92 -5.66
C LYS A 687 7.20 11.76 -5.53
N ARG A 688 6.69 10.58 -5.13
CA ARG A 688 7.49 9.40 -4.78
C ARG A 688 6.86 8.13 -5.32
N LEU A 689 7.64 7.11 -5.61
CA LEU A 689 7.15 5.75 -5.89
C LEU A 689 8.24 4.69 -5.71
N HIS A 690 7.83 3.43 -5.64
CA HIS A 690 8.73 2.28 -5.72
C HIS A 690 8.54 1.53 -7.05
N THR A 691 9.66 1.08 -7.64
CA THR A 691 9.68 0.26 -8.85
C THR A 691 10.81 -0.76 -8.79
N GLY A 692 11.09 -1.44 -9.90
CA GLY A 692 12.29 -2.24 -10.06
C GLY A 692 13.16 -1.82 -11.25
N THR A 693 14.47 -2.02 -11.16
CA THR A 693 15.48 -1.76 -12.21
C THR A 693 15.21 -2.58 -13.49
N ARG A 694 14.54 -3.73 -13.35
CA ARG A 694 14.14 -4.60 -14.46
C ARG A 694 12.71 -4.35 -14.95
N ASN A 695 11.99 -3.40 -14.36
CA ASN A 695 10.64 -3.07 -14.77
C ASN A 695 10.66 -2.02 -15.89
N VAL A 696 10.09 -2.33 -17.06
CA VAL A 696 10.00 -1.39 -18.19
C VAL A 696 9.25 -0.10 -17.82
N ALA A 697 8.39 -0.13 -16.81
CA ALA A 697 7.73 1.06 -16.27
C ALA A 697 8.72 2.08 -15.67
N HIS A 698 9.94 1.68 -15.32
CA HIS A 698 10.98 2.61 -14.85
C HIS A 698 11.24 3.74 -15.85
N ALA A 699 11.32 3.42 -17.14
CA ALA A 699 11.46 4.43 -18.20
C ALA A 699 10.23 5.33 -18.34
N LEU A 700 9.03 4.83 -18.02
CA LEU A 700 7.82 5.64 -17.97
C LEU A 700 7.93 6.69 -16.86
N TYR A 701 8.34 6.30 -15.65
CA TYR A 701 8.47 7.20 -14.51
C TYR A 701 9.54 8.27 -14.74
N ARG A 702 10.70 7.88 -15.29
CA ARG A 702 11.75 8.82 -15.71
C ARG A 702 11.20 9.89 -16.66
N SER A 703 10.30 9.53 -17.59
CA SER A 703 9.66 10.49 -18.50
C SER A 703 8.67 11.47 -17.83
N TYR A 704 8.39 11.29 -16.55
CA TYR A 704 7.60 12.20 -15.71
C TYR A 704 8.45 12.90 -14.62
N GLY A 705 9.77 12.98 -14.79
CA GLY A 705 10.65 13.72 -13.89
C GLY A 705 11.01 13.01 -12.58
N PHE A 706 10.82 11.69 -12.51
CA PHE A 706 11.34 10.91 -11.39
C PHE A 706 12.84 10.60 -11.58
N VAL A 707 13.60 10.63 -10.50
CA VAL A 707 15.01 10.21 -10.41
C VAL A 707 15.15 9.05 -9.43
N ASP A 708 16.20 8.25 -9.60
CA ASP A 708 16.49 7.15 -8.69
C ASP A 708 17.08 7.73 -7.39
N LEU A 709 16.35 7.57 -6.28
CA LEU A 709 16.79 8.02 -4.97
C LEU A 709 17.75 6.99 -4.37
N ARG A 710 17.30 5.73 -4.33
CA ARG A 710 18.04 4.60 -3.74
C ARG A 710 17.72 3.30 -4.46
N ILE A 711 18.73 2.44 -4.61
CA ILE A 711 18.57 1.03 -5.00
C ILE A 711 18.78 0.19 -3.74
N TYR A 712 17.79 -0.62 -3.38
CA TYR A 712 17.86 -1.38 -2.14
C TYR A 712 18.98 -2.41 -2.17
N THR A 713 19.79 -2.44 -1.12
CA THR A 713 20.80 -3.48 -0.90
C THR A 713 20.30 -4.40 0.21
N ARG A 714 20.21 -5.70 -0.09
CA ARG A 714 19.92 -6.73 0.89
C ARG A 714 21.22 -7.19 1.52
N TYR A 715 21.29 -7.19 2.85
CA TYR A 715 22.32 -7.85 3.61
C TYR A 715 21.75 -9.12 4.21
N TRP A 716 22.48 -10.24 4.15
CA TRP A 716 22.04 -11.49 4.75
C TRP A 716 23.21 -12.33 5.29
N LYS A 717 22.92 -13.17 6.29
CA LYS A 717 23.88 -14.07 6.95
C LYS A 717 23.21 -15.37 7.39
N LYS A 718 23.91 -16.50 7.25
CA LYS A 718 23.52 -17.78 7.85
C LYS A 718 23.93 -17.84 9.31
N LEU A 719 23.05 -18.32 10.17
CA LEU A 719 23.29 -18.57 11.58
C LEU A 719 23.63 -20.05 11.76
N GLU A 720 24.92 -20.40 11.78
CA GLU A 720 25.40 -21.79 11.86
C GLU A 720 25.63 -22.27 13.30
N GLY A 721 25.70 -21.33 14.25
CA GLY A 721 25.94 -21.60 15.66
C GLY A 721 26.10 -20.29 16.44
N PRO A 722 26.23 -20.36 17.77
CA PRO A 722 26.40 -19.17 18.60
C PRO A 722 27.64 -18.37 18.18
N GLU A 723 27.45 -17.06 18.01
CA GLU A 723 28.51 -16.12 17.71
C GLU A 723 29.18 -15.63 18.99
N MET A 724 30.47 -15.33 18.89
CA MET A 724 31.25 -14.72 19.96
C MET A 724 31.99 -13.52 19.41
N VAL A 725 31.87 -12.39 20.08
CA VAL A 725 32.66 -11.19 19.85
C VAL A 725 33.38 -10.81 21.15
N ARG A 726 34.47 -10.05 21.04
CA ARG A 726 35.21 -9.59 22.22
C ARG A 726 34.27 -8.73 23.08
N PRO A 727 34.11 -9.02 24.39
CA PRO A 727 33.36 -8.14 25.28
C PRO A 727 34.00 -6.74 25.32
N LEU A 728 33.17 -5.71 25.31
CA LEU A 728 33.60 -4.34 25.55
C LEU A 728 33.56 -4.04 27.04
N GLU A 729 34.62 -3.44 27.55
CA GLU A 729 34.70 -3.06 28.96
C GLU A 729 33.67 -1.97 29.26
N GLY A 730 32.88 -2.15 30.32
CA GLY A 730 31.85 -1.18 30.72
C GLY A 730 30.54 -1.21 29.91
N VAL A 731 30.41 -2.10 28.91
CA VAL A 731 29.18 -2.26 28.12
C VAL A 731 28.44 -3.54 28.52
N VAL A 732 27.13 -3.42 28.79
CA VAL A 732 26.23 -4.54 29.11
C VAL A 732 25.16 -4.62 28.03
N VAL A 733 24.92 -5.84 27.52
CA VAL A 733 23.82 -6.10 26.58
C VAL A 733 22.71 -6.86 27.29
N ARG A 734 21.47 -6.35 27.20
CA ARG A 734 20.28 -6.93 27.83
C ARG A 734 19.10 -6.98 26.86
N GLY A 735 18.06 -7.72 27.25
CA GLY A 735 16.76 -7.68 26.57
C GLY A 735 15.97 -6.42 26.89
N TYR A 736 14.98 -6.14 26.05
CA TYR A 736 13.98 -5.09 26.27
C TYR A 736 13.18 -5.32 27.55
N ALA A 737 12.87 -4.22 28.24
CA ALA A 737 11.93 -4.15 29.35
C ALA A 737 10.95 -2.99 29.14
N ALA A 738 9.71 -3.15 29.64
CA ALA A 738 8.73 -2.08 29.62
C ALA A 738 9.27 -0.84 30.36
N GLY A 739 9.21 0.33 29.73
CA GLY A 739 9.83 1.57 30.17
C GLY A 739 11.02 2.01 29.30
N ASP A 740 11.59 1.12 28.48
CA ASP A 740 12.70 1.46 27.58
C ASP A 740 12.29 2.32 26.37
N GLU A 741 10.99 2.45 26.09
CA GLU A 741 10.45 3.01 24.84
C GLU A 741 10.92 4.44 24.58
N VAL A 742 10.96 5.27 25.64
CA VAL A 742 11.40 6.67 25.55
C VAL A 742 12.87 6.76 25.16
N ALA A 743 13.75 6.05 25.86
CA ALA A 743 15.19 6.07 25.59
C ALA A 743 15.52 5.47 24.21
N MET A 744 14.79 4.43 23.79
CA MET A 744 14.93 3.82 22.47
C MET A 744 14.54 4.80 21.37
N ALA A 745 13.40 5.49 21.51
CA ALA A 745 12.92 6.48 20.54
C ALA A 745 13.84 7.70 20.47
N GLU A 746 14.30 8.22 21.60
CA GLU A 746 15.29 9.31 21.66
C GLU A 746 16.56 8.95 20.91
N LEU A 747 17.15 7.78 21.20
CA LEU A 747 18.35 7.34 20.50
C LEU A 747 18.13 7.13 19.00
N ALA A 748 16.99 6.56 18.59
CA ALA A 748 16.68 6.39 17.18
C ALA A 748 16.58 7.74 16.47
N ASN A 749 15.86 8.71 17.07
CA ASN A 749 15.70 10.05 16.53
C ASN A 749 17.03 10.82 16.44
N ASP A 750 17.91 10.67 17.44
CA ASP A 750 19.25 11.26 17.42
C ASP A 750 20.08 10.69 16.27
N VAL A 751 20.07 9.37 16.07
CA VAL A 751 20.86 8.69 15.03
C VAL A 751 20.36 9.04 13.63
N THR A 752 19.04 9.16 13.44
CA THR A 752 18.44 9.39 12.12
C THR A 752 18.10 10.86 11.86
N SER A 753 18.55 11.80 12.71
CA SER A 753 18.19 13.21 12.59
C SER A 753 18.58 13.82 11.23
N GLU A 754 19.65 13.33 10.61
CA GLU A 754 20.15 13.79 9.31
C GLU A 754 19.70 12.93 8.12
N TYR A 755 18.83 11.94 8.35
CA TYR A 755 18.39 11.02 7.30
C TYR A 755 17.23 11.62 6.50
N LEU A 756 17.22 11.36 5.20
CA LEU A 756 16.09 11.65 4.32
C LEU A 756 15.15 10.44 4.28
N GLY A 757 13.85 10.70 4.33
CA GLY A 757 12.79 9.68 4.21
C GLY A 757 12.52 8.89 5.50
N VAL A 758 13.11 9.31 6.63
CA VAL A 758 12.89 8.68 7.94
C VAL A 758 12.12 9.65 8.84
N GLY A 759 10.91 9.25 9.23
CA GLY A 759 10.10 10.00 10.20
C GLY A 759 10.54 9.77 11.64
N ARG A 760 10.04 10.61 12.55
CA ARG A 760 10.34 10.49 13.97
C ARG A 760 9.89 9.14 14.54
N SER A 761 10.80 8.45 15.21
CA SER A 761 10.50 7.30 16.06
C SER A 761 9.70 7.74 17.30
N ARG A 762 8.55 7.09 17.52
CA ARG A 762 7.66 7.33 18.65
C ARG A 762 7.94 6.35 19.78
N ALA A 763 7.81 6.82 21.03
CA ALA A 763 7.98 6.00 22.23
C ALA A 763 6.73 5.15 22.49
N THR A 764 6.53 4.11 21.67
CA THR A 764 5.41 3.16 21.79
C THR A 764 5.90 1.76 22.12
N LYS A 765 5.10 0.99 22.84
CA LYS A 765 5.39 -0.40 23.20
C LYS A 765 5.61 -1.23 21.92
N PRO A 766 6.79 -1.86 21.76
CA PRO A 766 7.05 -2.70 20.59
C PRO A 766 6.15 -3.95 20.59
N PRO A 767 5.81 -4.49 19.41
CA PRO A 767 5.11 -5.76 19.30
C PRO A 767 5.84 -6.90 20.03
N ARG A 768 5.09 -7.79 20.71
CA ARG A 768 5.65 -8.90 21.50
C ARG A 768 6.49 -9.89 20.71
N HIS A 769 6.30 -9.94 19.39
CA HIS A 769 7.04 -10.83 18.51
C HIS A 769 8.44 -10.32 18.14
N LEU A 770 8.76 -9.06 18.45
CA LEU A 770 10.08 -8.52 18.21
C LEU A 770 11.08 -9.04 19.23
N VAL A 771 12.20 -9.52 18.72
CA VAL A 771 13.40 -9.83 19.47
C VAL A 771 14.21 -8.55 19.56
N ILE A 772 14.41 -8.01 20.77
CA ILE A 772 15.05 -6.70 20.99
C ILE A 772 16.21 -6.84 21.97
N ARG A 773 17.35 -6.28 21.59
CA ARG A 773 18.55 -6.15 22.42
C ARG A 773 18.95 -4.70 22.58
N LEU A 774 19.40 -4.34 23.79
CA LEU A 774 19.86 -3.02 24.16
C LEU A 774 21.27 -3.12 24.72
N ALA A 775 22.16 -2.23 24.30
CA ALA A 775 23.52 -2.07 24.80
C ALA A 775 23.61 -0.80 25.66
N GLU A 776 24.02 -0.95 26.91
CA GLU A 776 24.13 0.12 27.89
C GLU A 776 25.58 0.27 28.38
N GLY A 777 26.00 1.50 28.64
CA GLY A 777 27.29 1.81 29.25
C GLY A 777 27.21 3.12 30.03
N GLU A 778 27.88 3.17 31.18
CA GLU A 778 27.88 4.33 32.09
C GLU A 778 26.46 4.84 32.46
N GLY A 779 25.49 3.93 32.54
CA GLY A 779 24.09 4.26 32.87
C GLY A 779 23.30 4.91 31.72
N LYS A 780 23.78 4.85 30.48
CA LYS A 780 23.10 5.37 29.29
C LYS A 780 22.91 4.28 28.24
N LEU A 781 21.86 4.43 27.43
CA LEU A 781 21.64 3.62 26.25
C LEU A 781 22.62 4.02 25.13
N LEU A 782 23.47 3.07 24.74
CA LEU A 782 24.48 3.22 23.68
C LEU A 782 23.98 2.69 22.33
N GLY A 783 23.12 1.66 22.33
CA GLY A 783 22.59 1.09 21.10
C GLY A 783 21.41 0.16 21.35
N TRP A 784 20.56 -0.05 20.35
CA TRP A 784 19.56 -1.11 20.37
C TRP A 784 19.32 -1.66 18.96
N ALA A 785 18.95 -2.94 18.90
CA ALA A 785 18.66 -3.63 17.66
C ALA A 785 17.42 -4.50 17.84
N SER A 786 16.63 -4.61 16.78
CA SER A 786 15.41 -5.41 16.79
C SER A 786 15.29 -6.25 15.52
N ALA A 787 14.69 -7.43 15.67
CA ALA A 787 14.39 -8.32 14.57
C ALA A 787 13.11 -9.12 14.85
N ARG A 788 12.43 -9.54 13.80
CA ARG A 788 11.33 -10.51 13.88
C ARG A 788 11.74 -11.84 13.28
N VAL A 789 11.20 -12.93 13.84
CA VAL A 789 11.40 -14.29 13.32
C VAL A 789 10.17 -14.69 12.51
N GLU A 790 10.40 -15.09 11.27
CA GLU A 790 9.42 -15.66 10.36
C GLU A 790 9.86 -17.08 10.02
N ARG A 791 9.38 -18.07 10.79
CA ARG A 791 9.80 -19.47 10.68
C ARG A 791 11.31 -19.64 10.87
N GLU A 792 12.03 -20.08 9.84
CA GLU A 792 13.48 -20.30 9.89
C GLU A 792 14.30 -19.07 9.44
N ARG A 793 13.66 -17.95 9.13
CA ARG A 793 14.32 -16.70 8.73
C ARG A 793 14.04 -15.62 9.77
N ALA A 794 15.00 -14.73 9.97
CA ALA A 794 14.82 -13.52 10.77
C ALA A 794 15.02 -12.28 9.90
N ARG A 795 14.23 -11.24 10.13
CA ARG A 795 14.37 -9.94 9.49
C ARG A 795 14.69 -8.90 10.54
N ILE A 796 15.81 -8.20 10.38
CA ILE A 796 16.15 -7.05 11.22
C ILE A 796 15.21 -5.89 10.84
N GLU A 797 14.62 -5.25 11.85
CA GLU A 797 13.74 -4.09 11.68
C GLU A 797 14.51 -2.78 11.89
N GLY A 798 15.52 -2.78 12.76
CA GLY A 798 16.37 -1.61 12.96
C GLY A 798 17.60 -1.90 13.82
N VAL A 799 18.66 -1.13 13.59
CA VAL A 799 19.90 -1.11 14.36
C VAL A 799 20.30 0.34 14.58
N TYR A 800 20.31 0.79 15.82
CA TYR A 800 20.63 2.16 16.20
C TYR A 800 21.78 2.14 17.19
N VAL A 801 22.86 2.85 16.89
CA VAL A 801 24.04 2.92 17.74
C VAL A 801 24.48 4.37 17.84
N ARG A 802 24.54 4.88 19.07
CA ARG A 802 24.97 6.23 19.41
C ARG A 802 26.38 6.48 18.90
N ASP A 803 26.66 7.69 18.45
CA ASP A 803 28.01 8.08 18.05
C ASP A 803 28.90 8.23 19.30
N VAL A 804 29.70 7.20 19.58
CA VAL A 804 30.58 7.10 20.75
C VAL A 804 31.92 6.50 20.35
N ASP A 805 32.93 6.65 21.21
CA ASP A 805 34.18 5.90 21.08
C ASP A 805 33.87 4.38 21.08
N GLU A 806 34.53 3.63 20.19
CA GLU A 806 34.23 2.20 19.94
C GLU A 806 32.82 1.89 19.40
N ARG A 807 32.16 2.83 18.70
CA ARG A 807 30.83 2.65 18.06
C ARG A 807 30.66 1.31 17.33
N LEU A 808 31.65 0.90 16.52
CA LEU A 808 31.64 -0.39 15.82
C LEU A 808 31.61 -1.59 16.78
N GLY A 809 32.38 -1.52 17.87
CA GLY A 809 32.38 -2.56 18.90
C GLY A 809 31.02 -2.66 19.58
N VAL A 810 30.36 -1.53 19.88
CA VAL A 810 29.00 -1.51 20.45
C VAL A 810 28.03 -2.19 19.49
N GLY A 811 28.09 -1.87 18.19
CA GLY A 811 27.27 -2.53 17.17
C GLY A 811 27.53 -4.04 17.08
N GLN A 812 28.79 -4.48 17.18
CA GLN A 812 29.17 -5.89 17.12
C GLN A 812 28.66 -6.70 18.31
N VAL A 813 28.82 -6.20 19.54
CA VAL A 813 28.28 -6.88 20.75
C VAL A 813 26.76 -6.96 20.72
N LEU A 814 26.11 -5.91 20.21
CA LEU A 814 24.67 -5.82 20.07
C LEU A 814 24.14 -6.83 19.04
N LEU A 815 24.69 -6.86 17.83
CA LEU A 815 24.29 -7.80 16.78
C LEU A 815 24.61 -9.25 17.16
N CYS A 816 25.75 -9.51 17.81
CA CYS A 816 26.08 -10.83 18.33
C CYS A 816 25.00 -11.34 19.30
N ALA A 817 24.59 -10.49 20.26
CA ALA A 817 23.54 -10.84 21.22
C ALA A 817 22.18 -11.07 20.53
N LEU A 818 21.87 -10.28 19.51
CA LEU A 818 20.65 -10.44 18.71
C LEU A 818 20.69 -11.77 17.93
N HIS A 819 21.77 -12.05 17.19
CA HIS A 819 21.91 -13.29 16.42
C HIS A 819 21.77 -14.54 17.30
N ASN A 820 22.36 -14.53 18.49
CA ASN A 820 22.30 -15.65 19.42
C ASN A 820 20.87 -15.89 19.95
N GLU A 821 20.09 -14.83 20.15
CA GLU A 821 18.67 -14.95 20.51
C GLU A 821 17.82 -15.43 19.33
N LEU A 822 18.06 -14.91 18.12
CA LEU A 822 17.39 -15.35 16.91
C LEU A 822 17.66 -16.84 16.61
N LEU A 823 18.92 -17.28 16.76
CA LEU A 823 19.31 -18.68 16.63
C LEU A 823 18.58 -19.55 17.68
N SER A 824 18.46 -19.07 18.91
CA SER A 824 17.72 -19.75 19.98
C SER A 824 16.22 -19.84 19.69
N ALA A 825 15.67 -18.88 18.93
CA ALA A 825 14.30 -18.86 18.43
C ALA A 825 14.10 -19.67 17.12
N GLY A 826 15.13 -20.41 16.68
CA GLY A 826 15.05 -21.32 15.52
C GLY A 826 15.36 -20.67 14.16
N ALA A 827 15.81 -19.42 14.12
CA ALA A 827 16.25 -18.79 12.88
C ALA A 827 17.57 -19.41 12.39
N LYS A 828 17.65 -19.69 11.08
CA LYS A 828 18.82 -20.22 10.38
C LYS A 828 19.48 -19.17 9.48
N GLU A 829 18.76 -18.12 9.16
CA GLU A 829 19.22 -17.02 8.32
C GLU A 829 18.66 -15.71 8.86
N VAL A 830 19.45 -14.64 8.78
CA VAL A 830 19.03 -13.28 9.11
C VAL A 830 19.27 -12.36 7.92
N GLU A 831 18.31 -11.49 7.62
CA GLU A 831 18.40 -10.51 6.53
C GLU A 831 17.95 -9.10 6.93
N TRP A 832 18.42 -8.10 6.18
CA TRP A 832 18.11 -6.69 6.39
C TRP A 832 18.25 -5.84 5.11
N TRP A 833 17.52 -4.73 5.03
CA TRP A 833 17.63 -3.71 4.00
C TRP A 833 17.96 -2.33 4.62
N PRO A 834 19.16 -2.17 5.20
CA PRO A 834 19.55 -0.99 5.97
C PRO A 834 19.60 0.29 5.13
N PRO A 835 19.41 1.48 5.72
CA PRO A 835 19.74 2.77 5.09
C PRO A 835 21.13 2.77 4.43
N GLU A 836 21.34 3.66 3.45
CA GLU A 836 22.66 3.83 2.81
C GLU A 836 23.66 4.56 3.73
N ASP A 837 24.07 3.90 4.81
CA ASP A 837 24.94 4.42 5.87
C ASP A 837 26.25 3.63 5.94
N GLU A 838 27.38 4.36 5.89
CA GLU A 838 28.73 3.78 5.87
C GLU A 838 29.06 3.00 7.16
N PHE A 839 28.58 3.46 8.33
CA PHE A 839 28.76 2.76 9.59
C PHE A 839 28.01 1.42 9.60
N LEU A 840 26.78 1.39 9.08
CA LEU A 840 26.01 0.15 8.97
C LEU A 840 26.66 -0.83 7.99
N GLU A 841 27.18 -0.35 6.86
CA GLU A 841 27.92 -1.17 5.91
C GLU A 841 29.16 -1.81 6.57
N GLU A 842 29.99 -1.00 7.24
CA GLU A 842 31.19 -1.48 7.94
C GLU A 842 30.83 -2.49 9.05
N LEU A 843 29.79 -2.20 9.85
CA LEU A 843 29.31 -3.09 10.91
C LEU A 843 28.88 -4.45 10.34
N LEU A 844 28.05 -4.46 9.29
CA LEU A 844 27.52 -5.69 8.70
C LEU A 844 28.62 -6.51 8.03
N GLN A 845 29.55 -5.87 7.31
CA GLN A 845 30.72 -6.54 6.74
C GLN A 845 31.60 -7.16 7.84
N GLY A 846 31.86 -6.42 8.92
CA GLY A 846 32.60 -6.92 10.09
C GLY A 846 31.92 -8.09 10.79
N MET A 847 30.58 -8.13 10.77
CA MET A 847 29.78 -9.24 11.27
C MET A 847 29.61 -10.38 10.24
N GLY A 848 30.27 -10.33 9.08
CA GLY A 848 30.28 -11.43 8.10
C GLY A 848 28.99 -11.55 7.28
N TYR A 849 28.20 -10.48 7.16
CA TYR A 849 27.08 -10.44 6.24
C TYR A 849 27.55 -10.42 4.79
N ARG A 850 26.75 -11.01 3.91
CA ARG A 850 26.87 -10.86 2.47
C ARG A 850 25.90 -9.79 2.01
N SER A 851 26.27 -9.00 1.02
CA SER A 851 25.39 -8.01 0.40
C SER A 851 25.02 -8.38 -1.03
N GLU A 852 23.81 -8.01 -1.45
CA GLU A 852 23.32 -8.14 -2.80
C GLU A 852 22.50 -6.90 -3.14
N ARG A 853 22.87 -6.20 -4.22
CA ARG A 853 22.00 -5.16 -4.79
C ARG A 853 20.76 -5.83 -5.36
N THR A 854 19.61 -5.46 -4.83
CA THR A 854 18.33 -5.96 -5.31
C THR A 854 17.90 -5.22 -6.57
N ASP A 855 16.81 -5.68 -7.17
CA ASP A 855 16.20 -4.95 -8.28
C ASP A 855 15.29 -3.80 -7.79
N GLY A 856 15.03 -3.62 -6.49
CA GLY A 856 14.10 -2.59 -6.00
C GLY A 856 14.69 -1.17 -6.01
N VAL A 857 13.90 -0.20 -6.45
CA VAL A 857 14.29 1.22 -6.55
C VAL A 857 13.22 2.11 -5.92
N GLU A 858 13.65 3.00 -5.03
CA GLU A 858 12.86 4.16 -4.61
C GLU A 858 13.16 5.33 -5.56
N MET A 859 12.10 5.96 -6.08
CA MET A 859 12.22 7.11 -6.96
C MET A 859 11.58 8.36 -6.35
N PHE A 860 12.19 9.51 -6.60
CA PHE A 860 11.78 10.82 -6.11
C PHE A 860 11.66 11.82 -7.27
N GLY A 861 10.76 12.79 -7.17
CA GLY A 861 10.67 13.90 -8.12
C GLY A 861 10.16 15.17 -7.47
N VAL A 862 10.72 16.31 -7.86
CA VAL A 862 10.18 17.62 -7.47
C VAL A 862 8.94 17.92 -8.31
N VAL A 863 7.90 18.41 -7.65
CA VAL A 863 6.68 18.91 -8.32
C VAL A 863 6.72 20.43 -8.40
N ASP A 864 7.04 21.07 -7.28
CA ASP A 864 7.15 22.52 -7.14
C ASP A 864 8.40 22.84 -6.31
N LEU A 865 9.43 23.38 -6.97
CA LEU A 865 10.70 23.66 -6.32
C LEU A 865 10.60 24.78 -5.28
N GLN A 866 9.79 25.81 -5.54
CA GLN A 866 9.64 26.92 -4.59
C GLN A 866 8.95 26.44 -3.33
N ARG A 867 7.82 25.72 -3.47
CA ARG A 867 7.12 25.14 -2.31
C ARG A 867 8.00 24.19 -1.51
N LEU A 868 8.75 23.33 -2.19
CA LEU A 868 9.68 22.42 -1.52
C LEU A 868 10.70 23.20 -0.68
N LEU A 869 11.35 24.22 -1.27
CA LEU A 869 12.34 25.04 -0.58
C LEU A 869 11.72 25.87 0.55
N GLU A 870 10.46 26.31 0.42
CA GLU A 870 9.72 26.99 1.49
C GLU A 870 9.50 26.06 2.68
N GLU A 871 9.01 24.84 2.43
CA GLU A 871 8.75 23.83 3.45
C GLU A 871 10.06 23.37 4.13
N ILE A 872 11.17 23.27 3.40
CA ILE A 872 12.49 22.93 3.97
C ILE A 872 13.30 24.13 4.44
N SER A 873 12.77 25.36 4.38
CA SER A 873 13.51 26.54 4.83
C SER A 873 13.99 26.44 6.28
N PRO A 874 13.26 25.85 7.26
CA PRO A 874 13.78 25.67 8.61
C PRO A 874 15.03 24.77 8.66
N LEU A 875 15.10 23.75 7.80
CA LEU A 875 16.27 22.89 7.65
C LEU A 875 17.45 23.67 7.07
N LEU A 876 17.22 24.49 6.05
CA LEU A 876 18.27 25.33 5.46
C LEU A 876 18.81 26.34 6.48
N GLU A 877 17.94 26.96 7.27
CA GLU A 877 18.32 27.87 8.36
C GLU A 877 19.14 27.14 9.44
N ALA A 878 18.72 25.96 9.87
CA ALA A 878 19.44 25.15 10.86
C ALA A 878 20.85 24.76 10.37
N ARG A 879 20.98 24.37 9.10
CA ARG A 879 22.27 24.04 8.48
C ARG A 879 23.19 25.25 8.37
N LEU A 880 22.66 26.42 8.01
CA LEU A 880 23.45 27.66 7.98
C LEU A 880 23.96 28.00 9.37
N GLU A 881 23.09 27.96 10.39
CA GLU A 881 23.44 28.23 11.78
C GLU A 881 24.53 27.29 12.30
N GLY A 882 24.44 25.99 11.97
CA GLY A 882 25.43 24.96 12.32
C GLY A 882 26.76 25.05 11.54
N SER A 883 26.88 25.98 10.58
CA SER A 883 28.04 26.10 9.70
C SER A 883 28.82 27.40 9.91
N LYS A 884 29.98 27.53 9.23
CA LYS A 884 30.71 28.81 9.17
C LYS A 884 29.94 29.93 8.45
N TYR A 885 28.82 29.61 7.79
CA TYR A 885 27.99 30.52 6.99
C TYR A 885 26.78 31.09 7.73
N ARG A 886 26.65 30.91 9.05
CA ARG A 886 25.56 31.48 9.88
C ARG A 886 25.28 32.98 9.67
N GLY A 887 26.32 33.74 9.31
CA GLY A 887 26.24 35.19 9.05
C GLY A 887 26.26 35.55 7.56
N TRP A 888 26.20 34.57 6.66
CA TRP A 888 26.19 34.82 5.23
C TRP A 888 24.92 35.56 4.82
N THR A 889 25.04 36.47 3.87
CA THR A 889 23.92 37.26 3.33
C THR A 889 24.12 37.40 1.84
N GLY A 890 23.07 37.13 1.07
CA GLY A 890 23.11 37.14 -0.38
C GLY A 890 21.99 36.29 -0.98
N LYS A 891 22.05 36.09 -2.29
CA LYS A 891 21.06 35.36 -3.05
C LYS A 891 21.67 34.16 -3.77
N VAL A 892 20.90 33.08 -3.81
CA VAL A 892 21.22 31.86 -4.56
C VAL A 892 20.09 31.59 -5.55
N ALA A 893 20.39 31.53 -6.85
CA ALA A 893 19.43 31.14 -7.88
C ALA A 893 19.65 29.68 -8.28
N ILE A 894 18.57 28.90 -8.32
CA ILE A 894 18.55 27.51 -8.79
C ILE A 894 17.72 27.47 -10.07
N LEU A 895 18.33 27.04 -11.17
CA LEU A 895 17.84 27.26 -12.52
C LEU A 895 17.85 25.96 -13.34
N GLY A 896 16.69 25.31 -13.41
CA GLY A 896 16.39 24.15 -14.24
C GLY A 896 15.60 24.48 -15.51
N GLU A 897 15.08 23.44 -16.17
CA GLU A 897 14.19 23.56 -17.33
C GLU A 897 12.80 23.99 -16.85
N GLU A 898 12.21 23.22 -15.93
CA GLU A 898 10.97 23.56 -15.22
C GLU A 898 11.22 23.96 -13.77
N HIS A 899 12.26 23.41 -13.11
CA HIS A 899 12.54 23.65 -11.69
C HIS A 899 13.34 24.94 -11.48
N ARG A 900 12.68 26.03 -11.08
CA ARG A 900 13.32 27.34 -10.89
C ARG A 900 12.91 27.97 -9.56
N ALA A 901 13.88 28.43 -8.79
CA ALA A 901 13.66 29.10 -7.50
C ALA A 901 14.85 29.98 -7.09
N GLY A 902 14.59 30.98 -6.26
CA GLY A 902 15.58 31.84 -5.63
C GLY A 902 15.53 31.72 -4.11
N LEU A 903 16.70 31.72 -3.48
CA LEU A 903 16.87 31.85 -2.04
C LEU A 903 17.48 33.21 -1.74
N THR A 904 16.83 33.99 -0.86
CA THR A 904 17.40 35.19 -0.25
C THR A 904 17.75 34.88 1.19
N ILE A 905 19.02 35.00 1.54
CA ILE A 905 19.54 34.71 2.88
C ILE A 905 19.92 36.02 3.55
N GLU A 906 19.31 36.32 4.70
CA GLU A 906 19.57 37.53 5.48
C GLU A 906 19.59 37.18 6.97
N GLY A 907 20.74 37.38 7.63
CA GLY A 907 20.86 37.13 9.07
C GLY A 907 20.52 35.70 9.49
N GLY A 908 20.91 34.71 8.67
CA GLY A 908 20.61 33.30 8.90
C GLY A 908 19.18 32.87 8.54
N LYS A 909 18.32 33.79 8.08
CA LYS A 909 16.95 33.50 7.62
C LYS A 909 16.89 33.27 6.13
N VAL A 910 16.12 32.27 5.73
CA VAL A 910 15.95 31.89 4.32
C VAL A 910 14.56 32.30 3.85
N ARG A 911 14.50 33.15 2.83
CA ARG A 911 13.27 33.46 2.10
C ARG A 911 13.34 32.88 0.70
N VAL A 912 12.29 32.21 0.29
CA VAL A 912 12.18 31.61 -1.05
C VAL A 912 11.34 32.51 -1.94
N GLY A 913 11.64 32.52 -3.23
CA GLY A 913 10.82 33.18 -4.24
C GLY A 913 11.32 32.87 -5.64
N GLU A 914 11.02 33.77 -6.58
CA GLU A 914 11.53 33.69 -7.95
C GLU A 914 13.06 33.84 -8.00
N PRO A 915 13.75 33.17 -8.93
CA PRO A 915 15.19 33.30 -9.09
C PRO A 915 15.57 34.72 -9.50
N ASP A 916 16.63 35.25 -8.88
CA ASP A 916 17.21 36.54 -9.23
C ASP A 916 18.30 36.35 -10.29
N GLU A 917 18.20 37.08 -11.41
CA GLU A 917 19.22 37.07 -12.47
C GLU A 917 20.56 37.66 -12.01
N ASP A 918 20.57 38.47 -10.95
CA ASP A 918 21.78 39.06 -10.37
C ASP A 918 22.25 38.33 -9.09
N ALA A 919 21.73 37.12 -8.83
CA ALA A 919 22.13 36.32 -7.67
C ALA A 919 23.65 36.07 -7.62
N GLU A 920 24.23 36.19 -6.42
CA GLU A 920 25.66 36.00 -6.18
C GLU A 920 26.12 34.56 -6.44
N VAL A 921 25.23 33.58 -6.29
CA VAL A 921 25.48 32.19 -6.66
C VAL A 921 24.34 31.68 -7.55
N LYS A 922 24.66 31.12 -8.70
CA LYS A 922 23.70 30.50 -9.62
C LYS A 922 24.07 29.05 -9.86
N LEU A 923 23.10 28.16 -9.70
CA LEU A 923 23.20 26.74 -9.94
C LEU A 923 22.30 26.41 -11.14
N VAL A 924 22.92 26.15 -12.30
CA VAL A 924 22.22 25.95 -13.58
C VAL A 924 22.44 24.53 -14.08
N GLY A 925 21.38 23.75 -14.25
CA GLY A 925 21.47 22.34 -14.65
C GLY A 925 20.16 21.79 -15.20
N SER A 926 20.09 20.48 -15.43
CA SER A 926 18.82 19.82 -15.73
C SER A 926 17.93 19.70 -14.49
N ASP A 927 16.63 19.51 -14.69
CA ASP A 927 15.69 19.24 -13.58
C ASP A 927 16.07 18.00 -12.78
N GLU A 928 16.68 17.00 -13.43
CA GLU A 928 17.24 15.83 -12.76
C GLU A 928 18.41 16.19 -11.83
N ALA A 929 19.36 17.01 -12.29
CA ALA A 929 20.49 17.44 -11.48
C ALA A 929 20.04 18.26 -10.26
N ILE A 930 19.05 19.14 -10.45
CA ILE A 930 18.46 19.92 -9.35
C ILE A 930 17.72 19.03 -8.37
N THR A 931 16.93 18.07 -8.87
CA THR A 931 16.21 17.11 -8.02
C THR A 931 17.18 16.30 -7.15
N LEU A 932 18.28 15.80 -7.73
CA LEU A 932 19.31 15.06 -6.99
C LEU A 932 20.06 15.94 -5.98
N LEU A 933 20.26 17.23 -6.29
CA LEU A 933 20.87 18.20 -5.39
C LEU A 933 19.98 18.47 -4.17
N VAL A 934 18.71 18.83 -4.39
CA VAL A 934 17.81 19.20 -3.28
C VAL A 934 17.43 18.00 -2.42
N ALA A 935 17.40 16.79 -2.99
CA ALA A 935 17.26 15.55 -2.25
C ALA A 935 18.56 15.13 -1.53
N GLY A 936 19.65 15.88 -1.63
CA GLY A 936 20.93 15.55 -0.98
C GLY A 936 21.55 14.23 -1.46
N ARG A 937 21.27 13.82 -2.70
CA ARG A 937 21.88 12.63 -3.32
C ARG A 937 23.21 12.92 -3.99
N ARG A 938 23.38 14.15 -4.47
CA ARG A 938 24.63 14.67 -5.02
C ARG A 938 24.86 16.07 -4.48
N THR A 939 26.11 16.40 -4.14
CA THR A 939 26.45 17.79 -3.80
C THR A 939 26.55 18.64 -5.06
N ALA A 940 26.49 19.97 -4.91
CA ALA A 940 26.70 20.88 -6.04
C ALA A 940 28.09 20.69 -6.66
N PHE A 941 29.09 20.33 -5.85
CA PHE A 941 30.45 20.04 -6.32
C PHE A 941 30.53 18.76 -7.14
N GLU A 942 29.89 17.67 -6.70
CA GLU A 942 29.82 16.41 -7.45
C GLU A 942 29.14 16.61 -8.81
N SER A 943 27.99 17.29 -8.84
CA SER A 943 27.27 17.59 -10.08
C SER A 943 28.06 18.52 -11.02
N TYR A 944 28.81 19.48 -10.46
CA TYR A 944 29.73 20.33 -11.24
C TYR A 944 30.84 19.51 -11.92
N LEU A 945 31.45 18.57 -11.20
CA LEU A 945 32.51 17.70 -11.75
C LEU A 945 31.99 16.74 -12.84
N GLN A 946 30.71 16.35 -12.78
CA GLN A 946 30.06 15.54 -13.81
C GLN A 946 29.55 16.35 -15.02
N LEU A 947 29.76 17.68 -15.03
CA LEU A 947 29.25 18.61 -16.05
C LEU A 947 27.71 18.65 -16.13
N GLU A 948 27.03 18.23 -15.07
CA GLU A 948 25.56 18.25 -14.97
C GLU A 948 25.04 19.56 -14.36
N LEU A 949 25.92 20.29 -13.64
CA LEU A 949 25.60 21.57 -13.02
C LEU A 949 26.67 22.61 -13.35
N LYS A 950 26.27 23.70 -13.99
CA LYS A 950 27.08 24.91 -14.14
C LYS A 950 26.87 25.81 -12.93
N VAL A 951 27.97 26.36 -12.40
CA VAL A 951 27.95 27.24 -11.24
C VAL A 951 28.56 28.60 -11.58
N GLU A 952 27.85 29.68 -11.22
CA GLU A 952 28.31 31.06 -11.40
C GLU A 952 28.28 31.82 -10.06
N PRO A 953 29.38 32.48 -9.64
CA PRO A 953 30.72 32.42 -10.23
C PRO A 953 31.27 30.98 -10.18
N GLY A 954 32.33 30.71 -10.94
CA GLY A 954 32.89 29.36 -11.02
C GLY A 954 33.17 28.74 -9.64
N MET A 955 33.07 27.42 -9.57
CA MET A 955 33.16 26.65 -8.32
C MET A 955 34.50 26.88 -7.58
N ASP A 956 34.48 27.68 -6.52
CA ASP A 956 35.62 27.92 -5.63
C ASP A 956 35.37 27.38 -4.21
N ARG A 957 36.31 27.60 -3.28
CA ARG A 957 36.21 27.10 -1.90
C ARG A 957 35.05 27.73 -1.12
N GLU A 958 34.70 28.98 -1.42
CA GLU A 958 33.66 29.72 -0.71
C GLU A 958 32.27 29.27 -1.20
N VAL A 959 32.08 29.22 -2.52
CA VAL A 959 30.85 28.74 -3.17
C VAL A 959 30.59 27.28 -2.85
N ARG A 960 31.63 26.43 -2.91
CA ARG A 960 31.51 25.02 -2.52
C ARG A 960 31.04 24.89 -1.07
N GLY A 961 31.69 25.57 -0.13
CA GLY A 961 31.31 25.42 1.26
C GLY A 961 29.89 25.92 1.55
N LEU A 962 29.43 26.98 0.88
CA LEU A 962 28.06 27.49 1.04
C LEU A 962 27.04 26.49 0.49
N THR A 963 27.28 25.97 -0.71
CA THR A 963 26.39 25.01 -1.36
C THR A 963 26.38 23.65 -0.65
N ASP A 964 27.53 23.18 -0.14
CA ASP A 964 27.63 21.99 0.71
C ASP A 964 26.91 22.19 2.06
N ALA A 965 26.86 23.42 2.60
CA ALA A 965 26.10 23.71 3.81
C ALA A 965 24.59 23.71 3.56
N LEU A 966 24.12 24.29 2.45
CA LEU A 966 22.69 24.32 2.11
C LEU A 966 22.16 22.93 1.69
N PHE A 967 22.90 22.25 0.80
CA PHE A 967 22.52 20.99 0.17
C PHE A 967 23.63 19.93 0.31
N PRO A 968 23.92 19.48 1.54
CA PRO A 968 24.86 18.40 1.78
C PRO A 968 24.35 17.08 1.20
N LYS A 969 25.27 16.13 1.05
CA LYS A 969 24.90 14.74 0.83
C LYS A 969 24.29 14.17 2.13
N VAL A 970 23.16 13.47 2.02
CA VAL A 970 22.44 12.89 3.16
C VAL A 970 22.30 11.38 3.01
N VAL A 971 22.16 10.70 4.14
CA VAL A 971 21.80 9.28 4.18
C VAL A 971 20.32 9.14 3.79
N VAL A 972 20.02 8.19 2.91
CA VAL A 972 18.64 7.84 2.55
C VAL A 972 18.20 6.64 3.37
N GLY A 973 17.10 6.80 4.09
CA GLY A 973 16.43 5.79 4.92
C GLY A 973 16.09 4.51 4.17
#